data_AF-A0A925X1D8-F1
#
_entry.id   AF-A0A925X1D8-F1
#
_cell.length_a   1.000
_cell.length_b   1.000
_cell.length_c   1.000
_cell.angle_alpha   90.00
_cell.angle_beta   90.00
_cell.angle_gamma   90.00
#
_symmetry.space_group_name_H-M   'P 1'
#
loop_
_entity.id
_entity.type
_entity.pdbx_description
1 polymer ?
#
loop_
_entity_poly.entity_id
_entity_poly.type
_entity_poly.pdbx_seq_one_letter_code
_entity_poly.pdbx_strand_id
1 'polypeptide(L)'
;MERQAFVQFLCESLEMRQLLSATLKNMTPSPAAIGLPRLPDEDFSLSPSALNLLPPPSAPPSGPIDPVAEYEPMEGLVISWMSYTSILGQITKRVTDVGGRAYIGVTSATVQNSATSTLNGLGVNMSNVSFFTVALNSVWARDYGPRYVYEGNVRVIADHKYNRARPSDDLEPYAVAQLKRQQIYEMGLNGTQLTHGGGNFHLNATGDAYATRLITQENLSFTESQIQLIYQTYQGDNLTLTNRFPTNIDSTGHIDMWMQIYGDKKVFISDWPNNSGSAQDVICDNTATLMQSRGYEVTRLNAYSVGGTHYTFANMVVFNNIVLLPQYNNGPGAAVSNAMFANVQAAVGPGKTVYQINADAMITAAGAFHCIVQHVPMHKGLAGANGGLAPTVYLRGPNNGETFIAGQQYNIQWISDDDAPVAASGGVTAVDILLSTDGGQTFNATIASNQPALGSFNWTIPAGLNTSQARLRVLARDGLNNAGGDDSDANFTISIPVANGVWTGAGDGINWANANNWSNNVVPGVSDDVIIDIGSNPTIEVTGAQSVHTLSSREALHISGSLAVTGANNVVELAALSFDGGTLDLNDNDLILDYTGDSPLAASQMQIAAGAIFSSIAQSNPLHNTTLGAMEATDYRSIYGPAASFDNVAIDDSAVLIKYTYFGDTDFNGLVDFDDYSRADAGFNNNRTGWLNGDFDGNGIVDFDDYSLIDQAFNTQGVVL
;
A
#
# COMPACT_ATOMS: atom_id res chain seq x y z
N MET A 1 17.75 -16.05 47.16
CA MET A 1 17.44 -17.45 47.53
C MET A 1 16.27 -17.92 46.66
N GLU A 2 16.41 -17.73 45.35
CA GLU A 2 15.34 -17.89 44.34
C GLU A 2 15.92 -18.68 43.16
N ARG A 3 16.13 -19.97 43.38
CA ARG A 3 16.49 -20.92 42.30
C ARG A 3 15.89 -22.31 42.51
N GLN A 4 14.81 -22.39 43.30
CA GLN A 4 14.09 -23.65 43.57
C GLN A 4 12.57 -23.56 43.42
N ALA A 5 12.00 -22.43 43.00
CA ALA A 5 10.57 -22.31 42.72
C ALA A 5 10.18 -22.55 41.24
N PHE A 6 11.15 -22.68 40.33
CA PHE A 6 10.88 -22.78 38.88
C PHE A 6 10.83 -24.23 38.34
N VAL A 7 10.98 -25.24 39.20
CA VAL A 7 11.03 -26.66 38.77
C VAL A 7 9.82 -27.48 39.26
N GLN A 8 8.95 -26.90 40.10
CA GLN A 8 7.80 -27.64 40.68
C GLN A 8 6.48 -27.43 39.91
N PHE A 9 6.39 -26.53 38.92
CA PHE A 9 5.13 -26.27 38.19
C PHE A 9 4.97 -27.05 36.87
N LEU A 10 5.87 -28.00 36.58
CA LEU A 10 5.87 -28.81 35.36
C LEU A 10 5.56 -30.31 35.63
N CYS A 11 4.82 -30.62 36.69
CA CYS A 11 4.41 -32.01 37.00
C CYS A 11 2.93 -32.24 37.33
N GLU A 12 2.03 -31.26 37.17
CA GLU A 12 0.59 -31.45 37.45
C GLU A 12 -0.36 -31.19 36.26
N SER A 13 0.13 -31.19 35.01
CA SER A 13 -0.74 -31.12 33.82
C SER A 13 -0.89 -32.44 33.05
N LEU A 14 -0.38 -33.55 33.60
CA LEU A 14 -0.47 -34.89 33.00
C LEU A 14 -1.68 -35.72 33.47
N GLU A 15 -2.52 -35.24 34.40
CA GLU A 15 -3.71 -35.98 34.88
C GLU A 15 -5.06 -35.52 34.30
N MET A 16 -5.10 -34.51 33.41
CA MET A 16 -6.34 -34.10 32.70
C MET A 16 -6.47 -34.61 31.25
N ARG A 17 -5.69 -35.65 30.87
CA ARG A 17 -5.84 -36.36 29.58
C ARG A 17 -6.20 -37.85 29.71
N GLN A 18 -6.82 -38.26 30.82
CA GLN A 18 -7.30 -39.64 31.01
C GLN A 18 -8.79 -39.77 31.34
N LEU A 19 -9.61 -38.77 30.98
CA LEU A 19 -11.09 -38.82 31.16
C LEU A 19 -11.88 -38.47 29.89
N LEU A 20 -11.35 -38.80 28.71
CA LEU A 20 -12.07 -38.71 27.43
C LEU A 20 -11.90 -39.95 26.53
N SER A 21 -11.51 -41.10 27.12
CA SER A 21 -11.48 -42.41 26.43
C SER A 21 -12.52 -43.40 26.96
N ALA A 22 -13.73 -42.93 27.27
CA ALA A 22 -14.77 -43.81 27.82
C ALA A 22 -16.20 -43.48 27.36
N THR A 23 -16.41 -43.25 26.07
CA THR A 23 -17.71 -43.56 25.44
C THR A 23 -17.54 -43.60 23.93
N LEU A 24 -17.39 -44.80 23.37
CA LEU A 24 -17.85 -45.20 22.03
C LEU A 24 -17.42 -46.66 21.81
N LYS A 25 -18.08 -47.56 22.54
CA LYS A 25 -18.15 -48.96 22.18
C LYS A 25 -19.62 -49.26 21.87
N ASN A 26 -19.84 -49.72 20.64
CA ASN A 26 -21.04 -50.32 20.05
C ASN A 26 -21.62 -49.48 18.92
N MET A 27 -21.23 -49.80 17.68
CA MET A 27 -22.16 -50.01 16.57
C MET A 27 -21.45 -50.66 15.38
N THR A 28 -21.98 -51.82 14.97
CA THR A 28 -21.65 -52.60 13.77
C THR A 28 -22.06 -51.88 12.48
N PRO A 29 -21.44 -52.16 11.31
CA PRO A 29 -21.74 -51.45 10.08
C PRO A 29 -22.98 -52.02 9.37
N SER A 30 -23.80 -51.13 8.81
CA SER A 30 -24.80 -51.44 7.77
C SER A 30 -24.69 -50.40 6.65
N PRO A 31 -24.76 -50.77 5.37
CA PRO A 31 -24.54 -49.88 4.25
C PRO A 31 -25.85 -49.24 3.80
N ALA A 32 -25.93 -47.91 3.81
CA ALA A 32 -26.90 -47.17 2.99
C ALA A 32 -26.44 -45.72 2.81
N ALA A 33 -26.31 -45.33 1.55
CA ALA A 33 -25.94 -44.01 1.09
C ALA A 33 -27.00 -42.96 1.42
N ILE A 34 -26.59 -41.82 1.98
CA ILE A 34 -27.29 -40.54 1.87
C ILE A 34 -26.21 -39.49 1.59
N GLY A 35 -26.27 -38.89 0.39
CA GLY A 35 -25.33 -37.88 -0.07
C GLY A 35 -25.60 -36.51 0.54
N LEU A 36 -24.52 -35.84 0.93
CA LEU A 36 -24.37 -34.40 1.08
C LEU A 36 -22.99 -34.01 0.49
N PRO A 37 -22.85 -32.80 -0.06
CA PRO A 37 -21.86 -32.50 -1.10
C PRO A 37 -20.43 -32.56 -0.57
N ARG A 38 -19.58 -33.27 -1.33
CA ARG A 38 -18.13 -33.25 -1.20
C ARG A 38 -17.65 -31.83 -1.54
N LEU A 39 -17.25 -31.07 -0.52
CA LEU A 39 -16.33 -29.95 -0.75
C LEU A 39 -15.03 -30.56 -1.29
N PRO A 40 -14.45 -29.99 -2.36
CA PRO A 40 -13.35 -30.61 -3.07
C PRO A 40 -12.14 -30.76 -2.15
N ASP A 41 -11.50 -31.92 -2.26
CA ASP A 41 -10.14 -32.11 -1.83
C ASP A 41 -9.30 -31.00 -2.49
N GLU A 42 -8.71 -30.10 -1.70
CA GLU A 42 -7.58 -29.29 -2.16
C GLU A 42 -6.40 -30.23 -2.38
N ASP A 43 -6.45 -30.89 -3.53
CA ASP A 43 -5.36 -31.63 -4.15
C ASP A 43 -4.28 -30.60 -4.52
N PHE A 44 -3.36 -30.33 -3.58
CA PHE A 44 -2.09 -29.69 -3.90
C PHE A 44 -1.17 -30.70 -4.60
N SER A 45 -1.62 -31.19 -5.76
CA SER A 45 -0.73 -31.70 -6.79
C SER A 45 -0.58 -30.61 -7.85
N LEU A 46 0.60 -30.00 -7.89
CA LEU A 46 0.98 -29.17 -9.04
C LEU A 46 0.95 -30.07 -10.28
N SER A 47 -0.06 -29.89 -11.14
CA SER A 47 -0.20 -30.69 -12.35
C SER A 47 1.04 -30.51 -13.26
N PRO A 48 1.58 -31.58 -13.87
CA PRO A 48 2.75 -31.51 -14.76
C PRO A 48 2.57 -30.66 -16.03
N SER A 49 1.39 -30.06 -16.27
CA SER A 49 1.15 -29.15 -17.40
C SER A 49 1.57 -27.69 -17.15
N ALA A 50 2.10 -27.35 -15.98
CA ALA A 50 2.71 -26.03 -15.69
C ALA A 50 4.17 -25.89 -16.16
N LEU A 51 4.63 -26.77 -17.07
CA LEU A 51 6.02 -26.88 -17.53
C LEU A 51 6.47 -25.75 -18.50
N ASN A 52 5.73 -24.64 -18.58
CA ASN A 52 6.11 -23.42 -19.27
C ASN A 52 5.63 -22.21 -18.46
N LEU A 53 6.57 -21.34 -18.10
CA LEU A 53 6.45 -20.09 -17.33
C LEU A 53 6.53 -20.29 -15.80
N LEU A 54 7.76 -20.43 -15.30
CA LEU A 54 8.07 -19.68 -14.08
C LEU A 54 7.64 -18.23 -14.32
N PRO A 55 6.96 -17.59 -13.35
CA PRO A 55 6.48 -16.25 -13.53
C PRO A 55 7.64 -15.29 -13.87
N PRO A 56 7.37 -14.24 -14.68
CA PRO A 56 8.35 -13.18 -14.87
C PRO A 56 8.70 -12.54 -13.51
N PRO A 57 9.81 -11.79 -13.42
CA PRO A 57 10.15 -11.06 -12.20
C PRO A 57 8.97 -10.27 -11.65
N SER A 58 8.70 -10.41 -10.36
CA SER A 58 7.70 -9.61 -9.67
C SER A 58 8.22 -8.19 -9.44
N ALA A 59 7.35 -7.30 -8.96
CA ALA A 59 7.86 -6.08 -8.32
C ALA A 59 8.70 -6.46 -7.09
N PRO A 60 9.78 -5.72 -6.78
CA PRO A 60 10.52 -5.93 -5.55
C PRO A 60 9.63 -5.63 -4.33
N PRO A 61 10.03 -6.11 -3.13
CA PRO A 61 9.43 -5.68 -1.88
C PRO A 61 9.38 -4.16 -1.78
N SER A 62 8.29 -3.62 -1.21
CA SER A 62 8.11 -2.17 -1.06
C SER A 62 8.43 -1.67 0.34
N GLY A 63 8.55 -2.58 1.31
CA GLY A 63 8.91 -2.27 2.68
C GLY A 63 10.40 -2.30 3.01
N PRO A 64 10.75 -1.99 4.27
CA PRO A 64 12.13 -2.14 4.75
C PRO A 64 12.52 -3.62 4.68
N ILE A 65 13.68 -3.89 4.09
CA ILE A 65 14.22 -5.24 3.94
C ILE A 65 15.36 -5.47 4.92
N ASP A 66 15.26 -6.58 5.63
CA ASP A 66 16.24 -7.05 6.60
C ASP A 66 16.76 -8.44 6.17
N PRO A 67 18.01 -8.52 5.66
CA PRO A 67 18.62 -9.78 5.27
C PRO A 67 18.86 -10.67 6.48
N VAL A 68 18.93 -11.99 6.27
CA VAL A 68 19.12 -12.94 7.37
C VAL A 68 20.27 -13.89 7.10
N ALA A 69 21.30 -13.81 7.93
CA ALA A 69 22.46 -14.68 7.86
C ALA A 69 22.20 -16.03 8.53
N GLU A 70 22.76 -17.10 7.99
CA GLU A 70 22.48 -18.47 8.45
C GLU A 70 22.89 -18.78 9.90
N TYR A 71 23.76 -17.96 10.50
CA TYR A 71 24.17 -18.11 11.90
C TYR A 71 23.25 -17.42 12.91
N GLU A 72 22.29 -16.62 12.42
CA GLU A 72 21.22 -16.03 13.23
C GLU A 72 20.22 -17.10 13.72
N PRO A 73 19.25 -16.76 14.59
CA PRO A 73 18.23 -17.72 15.00
C PRO A 73 17.44 -18.29 13.81
N MET A 74 17.49 -19.61 13.67
CA MET A 74 16.82 -20.37 12.61
C MET A 74 15.71 -21.23 13.18
N GLU A 75 14.52 -21.15 12.58
CA GLU A 75 13.37 -22.00 12.92
C GLU A 75 13.63 -23.45 12.50
N GLY A 76 14.21 -23.65 11.32
CA GLY A 76 14.37 -24.98 10.75
C GLY A 76 15.14 -25.02 9.45
N LEU A 77 15.18 -26.20 8.85
CA LEU A 77 15.76 -26.46 7.53
C LEU A 77 14.72 -27.01 6.56
N VAL A 78 14.78 -26.56 5.31
CA VAL A 78 14.15 -27.21 4.16
C VAL A 78 15.12 -28.25 3.59
N ILE A 79 14.61 -29.46 3.34
CA ILE A 79 15.36 -30.61 2.85
C ILE A 79 14.58 -31.29 1.72
N SER A 80 15.23 -31.52 0.59
CA SER A 80 14.68 -32.33 -0.50
C SER A 80 15.04 -33.80 -0.35
N TRP A 81 14.06 -34.67 -0.05
CA TRP A 81 14.28 -36.08 0.25
C TRP A 81 14.48 -36.93 -1.01
N MET A 82 15.67 -36.82 -1.59
CA MET A 82 16.08 -37.51 -2.82
C MET A 82 17.21 -38.51 -2.55
N SER A 83 18.45 -38.19 -2.94
CA SER A 83 19.64 -39.03 -2.70
C SER A 83 20.26 -38.79 -1.32
N TYR A 84 21.19 -39.66 -0.90
CA TYR A 84 21.93 -39.54 0.37
C TYR A 84 21.05 -39.49 1.63
N THR A 85 19.93 -40.22 1.63
CA THR A 85 18.92 -40.22 2.71
C THR A 85 19.46 -40.53 4.10
N SER A 86 20.55 -41.31 4.22
CA SER A 86 21.24 -41.54 5.50
C SER A 86 21.87 -40.26 6.07
N ILE A 87 22.45 -39.41 5.21
CA ILE A 87 23.03 -38.12 5.59
C ILE A 87 21.90 -37.14 5.93
N LEU A 88 20.86 -37.07 5.08
CA LEU A 88 19.67 -36.24 5.34
C LEU A 88 19.03 -36.57 6.68
N GLY A 89 18.89 -37.86 6.99
CA GLY A 89 18.34 -38.31 8.27
C GLY A 89 19.21 -37.95 9.47
N GLN A 90 20.54 -38.03 9.36
CA GLN A 90 21.46 -37.63 10.43
C GLN A 90 21.43 -36.12 10.66
N ILE A 91 21.39 -35.31 9.59
CA ILE A 91 21.22 -33.85 9.69
C ILE A 91 19.90 -33.53 10.38
N THR A 92 18.81 -34.13 9.92
CA THR A 92 17.46 -33.96 10.50
C THR A 92 17.45 -34.30 12.00
N LYS A 93 18.11 -35.39 12.39
CA LYS A 93 18.25 -35.77 13.80
C LYS A 93 18.90 -34.67 14.63
N ARG A 94 20.04 -34.13 14.17
CA ARG A 94 20.77 -33.10 14.92
C ARG A 94 20.00 -31.78 15.03
N VAL A 95 19.32 -31.38 13.94
CA VAL A 95 18.49 -30.17 13.92
C VAL A 95 17.31 -30.30 14.89
N THR A 96 16.61 -31.43 14.84
CA THR A 96 15.44 -31.67 15.70
C THR A 96 15.81 -31.89 17.17
N ASP A 97 17.00 -32.41 17.48
CA ASP A 97 17.52 -32.55 18.85
C ASP A 97 17.71 -31.22 19.57
N VAL A 98 17.97 -30.15 18.83
CA VAL A 98 18.12 -28.80 19.39
C VAL A 98 16.85 -27.95 19.23
N GLY A 99 15.72 -28.61 18.93
CA GLY A 99 14.41 -27.97 18.85
C GLY A 99 14.09 -27.34 17.48
N GLY A 100 14.99 -27.44 16.50
CA GLY A 100 14.75 -26.98 15.13
C GLY A 100 13.70 -27.82 14.40
N ARG A 101 13.05 -27.23 13.41
CA ARG A 101 12.11 -27.90 12.50
C ARG A 101 12.81 -28.44 11.25
N ALA A 102 12.23 -29.48 10.67
CA ALA A 102 12.65 -30.02 9.38
C ALA A 102 11.45 -30.07 8.43
N TYR A 103 11.52 -29.26 7.37
CA TYR A 103 10.54 -29.20 6.29
C TYR A 103 11.06 -30.09 5.16
N ILE A 104 10.44 -31.26 4.98
CA ILE A 104 10.98 -32.30 4.09
C ILE A 104 10.10 -32.43 2.84
N GLY A 105 10.66 -32.03 1.70
CA GLY A 105 10.06 -32.19 0.38
C GLY A 105 10.15 -33.64 -0.07
N VAL A 106 9.00 -34.24 -0.44
CA VAL A 106 8.88 -35.63 -0.89
C VAL A 106 8.10 -35.69 -2.20
N THR A 107 8.47 -36.57 -3.12
CA THR A 107 7.81 -36.66 -4.43
C THR A 107 6.52 -37.47 -4.42
N SER A 108 6.25 -38.24 -3.36
CA SER A 108 5.04 -39.06 -3.20
C SER A 108 4.88 -39.57 -1.78
N ALA A 109 3.68 -40.07 -1.45
CA ALA A 109 3.41 -40.78 -0.19
C ALA A 109 4.34 -41.99 0.04
N THR A 110 4.75 -42.69 -1.03
CA THR A 110 5.70 -43.80 -0.94
C THR A 110 7.08 -43.33 -0.46
N VAL A 111 7.55 -42.21 -1.00
CA VAL A 111 8.82 -41.59 -0.58
C VAL A 111 8.70 -41.07 0.85
N GLN A 112 7.57 -40.48 1.24
CA GLN A 112 7.30 -40.06 2.61
C GLN A 112 7.39 -41.24 3.61
N ASN A 113 6.83 -42.40 3.26
CA ASN A 113 6.89 -43.59 4.10
C ASN A 113 8.34 -44.08 4.27
N SER A 114 9.13 -44.06 3.18
CA SER A 114 10.55 -44.40 3.23
C SER A 114 11.37 -43.43 4.08
N ALA A 115 11.10 -42.13 3.94
CA ALA A 115 11.68 -41.08 4.78
C ALA A 115 11.36 -41.31 6.25
N THR A 116 10.07 -41.49 6.57
CA THR A 116 9.58 -41.75 7.92
C THR A 116 10.26 -42.96 8.55
N SER A 117 10.41 -44.07 7.81
CA SER A 117 11.12 -45.25 8.31
C SER A 117 12.59 -44.96 8.62
N THR A 118 13.27 -44.21 7.76
CA THR A 118 14.68 -43.84 7.95
C THR A 118 14.85 -42.93 9.17
N LEU A 119 14.01 -41.90 9.29
CA LEU A 119 14.04 -40.93 10.38
C LEU A 119 13.72 -41.58 11.73
N ASN A 120 12.71 -42.44 11.79
CA ASN A 120 12.39 -43.22 12.99
C ASN A 120 13.55 -44.15 13.39
N GLY A 121 14.21 -44.80 12.43
CA GLY A 121 15.38 -45.65 12.68
C GLY A 121 16.56 -44.89 13.29
N LEU A 122 16.67 -43.58 13.02
CA LEU A 122 17.67 -42.68 13.58
C LEU A 122 17.22 -41.98 14.88
N GLY A 123 15.99 -42.23 15.34
CA GLY A 123 15.41 -41.61 16.53
C GLY A 123 15.14 -40.11 16.38
N VAL A 124 14.86 -39.65 15.16
CA VAL A 124 14.52 -38.24 14.87
C VAL A 124 13.28 -37.83 15.66
N ASN A 125 13.28 -36.61 16.19
CA ASN A 125 12.08 -36.07 16.83
C ASN A 125 11.04 -35.70 15.76
N MET A 126 10.15 -36.65 15.45
CA MET A 126 9.14 -36.50 14.40
C MET A 126 8.09 -35.42 14.70
N SER A 127 7.96 -34.93 15.94
CA SER A 127 7.08 -33.77 16.21
C SER A 127 7.55 -32.48 15.52
N ASN A 128 8.84 -32.42 15.18
CA ASN A 128 9.46 -31.29 14.51
C ASN A 128 9.64 -31.52 13.01
N VAL A 129 9.09 -32.60 12.46
CA VAL A 129 9.18 -32.92 11.04
C VAL A 129 7.83 -32.62 10.37
N SER A 130 7.88 -31.87 9.27
CA SER A 130 6.73 -31.59 8.43
C SER A 130 7.06 -31.99 7.00
N PHE A 131 6.27 -32.89 6.42
CA PHE A 131 6.42 -33.27 5.01
C PHE A 131 5.56 -32.37 4.13
N PHE A 132 6.06 -32.06 2.93
CA PHE A 132 5.28 -31.44 1.87
C PHE A 132 5.56 -32.16 0.55
N THR A 133 4.54 -32.28 -0.31
CA THR A 133 4.68 -32.97 -1.59
C THR A 133 5.12 -31.99 -2.66
N VAL A 134 6.22 -32.29 -3.35
CA VAL A 134 6.76 -31.46 -4.43
C VAL A 134 7.50 -32.34 -5.44
N ALA A 135 7.42 -32.00 -6.73
CA ALA A 135 8.22 -32.66 -7.75
C ALA A 135 9.68 -32.21 -7.61
N LEU A 136 10.64 -33.14 -7.67
CA LEU A 136 12.07 -32.85 -7.49
C LEU A 136 12.90 -33.64 -8.51
N ASN A 137 13.97 -33.02 -8.98
CA ASN A 137 15.00 -33.67 -9.80
C ASN A 137 16.24 -34.04 -8.99
N SER A 138 16.55 -33.31 -7.91
CA SER A 138 17.79 -33.50 -7.16
C SER A 138 17.69 -33.15 -5.66
N VAL A 139 18.75 -33.44 -4.91
CA VAL A 139 18.84 -33.24 -3.45
C VAL A 139 19.32 -31.83 -3.05
N TRP A 140 19.72 -30.99 -4.02
CA TRP A 140 20.52 -29.80 -3.78
C TRP A 140 19.69 -28.58 -3.33
N ALA A 141 18.88 -28.74 -2.27
CA ALA A 141 17.92 -27.74 -1.78
C ALA A 141 18.53 -26.36 -1.49
N ARG A 142 19.84 -26.27 -1.25
CA ARG A 142 20.53 -24.98 -1.12
C ARG A 142 20.46 -24.13 -2.39
N ASP A 143 20.49 -24.78 -3.54
CA ASP A 143 20.66 -24.09 -4.80
C ASP A 143 19.36 -23.50 -5.35
N TYR A 144 18.24 -24.14 -5.04
CA TYR A 144 16.92 -23.81 -5.57
C TYR A 144 15.86 -23.61 -4.48
N GLY A 145 16.14 -23.95 -3.23
CA GLY A 145 15.17 -23.84 -2.14
C GLY A 145 14.89 -22.39 -1.74
N PRO A 146 13.90 -22.16 -0.88
CA PRO A 146 13.41 -20.82 -0.56
C PRO A 146 14.49 -19.99 0.16
N ARG A 147 14.91 -18.90 -0.46
CA ARG A 147 15.79 -17.92 0.19
C ARG A 147 14.95 -16.86 0.90
N TYR A 148 15.12 -16.79 2.22
CA TYR A 148 14.35 -15.88 3.06
C TYR A 148 15.04 -14.54 3.29
N VAL A 149 14.22 -13.49 3.31
CA VAL A 149 14.52 -12.18 3.93
C VAL A 149 13.30 -11.73 4.73
N TYR A 150 13.43 -10.70 5.56
CA TYR A 150 12.26 -10.05 6.15
C TYR A 150 11.87 -8.79 5.37
N GLU A 151 10.57 -8.61 5.14
CA GLU A 151 9.98 -7.33 4.81
C GLU A 151 9.20 -6.84 6.04
N GLY A 152 9.72 -5.79 6.70
CA GLY A 152 9.32 -5.47 8.07
C GLY A 152 9.63 -6.63 9.01
N ASN A 153 8.59 -7.21 9.61
CA ASN A 153 8.70 -8.41 10.47
C ASN A 153 8.15 -9.69 9.79
N VAL A 154 7.81 -9.64 8.51
CA VAL A 154 7.23 -10.76 7.75
C VAL A 154 8.33 -11.48 6.98
N ARG A 155 8.43 -12.81 7.11
CA ARG A 155 9.34 -13.60 6.27
C ARG A 155 8.79 -13.70 4.87
N VAL A 156 9.62 -13.35 3.89
CA VAL A 156 9.31 -13.43 2.46
C VAL A 156 10.39 -14.21 1.74
N ILE A 157 10.04 -14.82 0.62
CA ILE A 157 10.97 -15.61 -0.21
C ILE A 157 11.43 -14.75 -1.38
N ALA A 158 12.73 -14.54 -1.51
CA ALA A 158 13.37 -13.92 -2.67
C ALA A 158 13.90 -15.03 -3.59
N ASP A 159 13.13 -15.37 -4.61
CA ASP A 159 13.36 -16.51 -5.48
C ASP A 159 14.10 -16.13 -6.77
N HIS A 160 14.85 -17.08 -7.32
CA HIS A 160 15.62 -16.93 -8.55
C HIS A 160 15.39 -18.12 -9.47
N LYS A 161 15.68 -17.95 -10.77
CA LYS A 161 15.65 -19.09 -11.70
C LYS A 161 16.82 -20.02 -11.45
N TYR A 162 16.59 -21.31 -11.21
CA TYR A 162 17.67 -22.25 -10.99
C TYR A 162 18.58 -22.41 -12.22
N ASN A 163 19.90 -22.31 -12.01
CA ASN A 163 20.94 -22.37 -13.05
C ASN A 163 21.23 -23.78 -13.63
N ARG A 164 20.31 -24.74 -13.50
CA ARG A 164 20.44 -26.10 -14.05
C ARG A 164 19.19 -26.49 -14.84
N ALA A 165 19.34 -27.42 -15.77
CA ALA A 165 18.22 -28.03 -16.51
C ALA A 165 17.44 -29.03 -15.62
N ARG A 166 16.92 -28.54 -14.50
CA ARG A 166 16.19 -29.29 -13.46
C ARG A 166 14.92 -28.51 -13.06
N PRO A 167 13.93 -28.45 -13.96
CA PRO A 167 12.78 -27.56 -13.76
C PRO A 167 11.87 -27.97 -12.59
N SER A 168 11.94 -29.21 -12.11
CA SER A 168 11.15 -29.61 -10.93
C SER A 168 11.75 -29.07 -9.64
N ASP A 169 13.08 -28.95 -9.57
CA ASP A 169 13.76 -28.37 -8.41
C ASP A 169 13.31 -26.91 -8.18
N ASP A 170 13.13 -26.15 -9.26
CA ASP A 170 12.64 -24.75 -9.26
C ASP A 170 11.20 -24.59 -8.71
N LEU A 171 10.51 -25.68 -8.37
CA LEU A 171 9.16 -25.63 -7.77
C LEU A 171 9.19 -25.66 -6.24
N GLU A 172 10.31 -25.99 -5.60
CA GLU A 172 10.39 -26.09 -4.13
C GLU A 172 10.07 -24.78 -3.40
N PRO A 173 10.57 -23.60 -3.83
CA PRO A 173 10.23 -22.31 -3.21
C PRO A 173 8.72 -22.06 -3.17
N TYR A 174 8.02 -22.32 -4.27
CA TYR A 174 6.57 -22.18 -4.36
C TYR A 174 5.84 -23.17 -3.45
N ALA A 175 6.30 -24.43 -3.37
CA ALA A 175 5.71 -25.41 -2.48
C ALA A 175 5.86 -25.02 -1.00
N VAL A 176 7.02 -24.46 -0.62
CA VAL A 176 7.23 -23.93 0.75
C VAL A 176 6.41 -22.67 1.00
N ALA A 177 6.33 -21.76 0.02
CA ALA A 177 5.48 -20.58 0.09
C ALA A 177 4.01 -20.96 0.35
N GLN A 178 3.49 -21.99 -0.33
CA GLN A 178 2.14 -22.51 -0.09
C GLN A 178 2.02 -23.21 1.27
N LEU A 179 3.03 -23.99 1.68
CA LEU A 179 3.06 -24.67 2.98
C LEU A 179 2.85 -23.71 4.16
N LYS A 180 3.35 -22.47 4.04
CA LYS A 180 3.29 -21.43 5.08
C LYS A 180 2.46 -20.19 4.73
N ARG A 181 1.87 -20.11 3.53
CA ARG A 181 1.18 -18.92 2.96
C ARG A 181 2.05 -17.65 2.94
N GLN A 182 3.30 -17.79 2.52
CA GLN A 182 4.26 -16.69 2.51
C GLN A 182 4.33 -16.00 1.15
N GLN A 183 4.66 -14.71 1.16
CA GLN A 183 4.94 -13.94 -0.04
C GLN A 183 6.24 -14.44 -0.70
N ILE A 184 6.22 -14.58 -2.02
CA ILE A 184 7.37 -14.88 -2.86
C ILE A 184 7.61 -13.73 -3.84
N TYR A 185 8.88 -13.47 -4.15
CA TYR A 185 9.32 -12.46 -5.09
C TYR A 185 10.32 -13.05 -6.06
N GLU A 186 10.00 -13.02 -7.35
CA GLU A 186 10.93 -13.45 -8.39
C GLU A 186 11.95 -12.35 -8.68
N MET A 187 13.18 -12.56 -8.24
CA MET A 187 14.27 -11.60 -8.38
C MET A 187 14.60 -11.36 -9.84
N GLY A 188 14.61 -10.09 -10.24
CA GLY A 188 15.00 -9.71 -11.59
C GLY A 188 14.94 -8.22 -11.83
N LEU A 189 15.29 -7.84 -13.06
CA LEU A 189 15.30 -6.45 -13.51
C LEU A 189 14.83 -6.40 -14.97
N ASN A 190 14.02 -5.39 -15.30
CA ASN A 190 13.53 -5.13 -16.67
C ASN A 190 12.87 -6.38 -17.32
N GLY A 191 12.05 -7.11 -16.56
CA GLY A 191 11.34 -8.29 -17.03
C GLY A 191 12.21 -9.54 -17.24
N THR A 192 13.49 -9.50 -16.90
CA THR A 192 14.40 -10.65 -16.96
C THR A 192 14.71 -11.14 -15.54
N GLN A 193 14.52 -12.44 -15.28
CA GLN A 193 14.79 -13.05 -13.98
C GLN A 193 16.28 -13.35 -13.81
N LEU A 194 16.78 -13.19 -12.58
CA LEU A 194 18.13 -13.59 -12.21
C LEU A 194 18.23 -15.11 -12.23
N THR A 195 19.21 -15.64 -12.95
CA THR A 195 19.57 -17.07 -12.93
C THR A 195 20.66 -17.30 -11.90
N HIS A 196 20.48 -18.23 -10.97
CA HIS A 196 21.44 -18.43 -9.89
C HIS A 196 21.41 -19.88 -9.36
N GLY A 197 22.53 -20.30 -8.77
CA GLY A 197 22.62 -21.49 -7.92
C GLY A 197 22.88 -21.02 -6.51
N GLY A 198 21.92 -21.20 -5.61
CA GLY A 198 21.89 -20.62 -4.29
C GLY A 198 23.09 -20.90 -3.38
N GLY A 199 23.85 -21.98 -3.57
CA GLY A 199 25.13 -22.20 -2.88
C GLY A 199 26.21 -21.18 -3.25
N ASN A 200 26.06 -20.45 -4.35
CA ASN A 200 26.96 -19.36 -4.73
C ASN A 200 26.64 -18.04 -4.00
N PHE A 201 26.28 -18.09 -2.72
CA PHE A 201 25.97 -16.90 -1.94
C PHE A 201 26.16 -17.10 -0.42
N HIS A 202 26.78 -16.12 0.24
CA HIS A 202 26.80 -15.98 1.70
C HIS A 202 26.64 -14.51 2.09
N LEU A 203 26.08 -14.27 3.27
CA LEU A 203 25.92 -12.94 3.85
C LEU A 203 26.17 -12.94 5.36
N ASN A 204 26.40 -11.76 5.91
CA ASN A 204 26.35 -11.51 7.35
C ASN A 204 25.06 -10.77 7.74
N ALA A 205 24.79 -10.67 9.04
CA ALA A 205 23.59 -10.03 9.59
C ALA A 205 23.53 -8.51 9.37
N THR A 206 24.60 -7.90 8.83
CA THR A 206 24.61 -6.46 8.48
C THR A 206 24.39 -6.21 6.99
N GLY A 207 24.09 -7.26 6.20
CA GLY A 207 23.88 -7.18 4.76
C GLY A 207 25.15 -7.16 3.90
N ASP A 208 26.35 -7.40 4.45
CA ASP A 208 27.54 -7.63 3.61
C ASP A 208 27.42 -9.03 2.97
N ALA A 209 27.25 -9.08 1.65
CA ALA A 209 27.05 -10.33 0.91
C ALA A 209 28.19 -10.64 -0.07
N TYR A 210 28.35 -11.92 -0.38
CA TYR A 210 29.45 -12.45 -1.19
C TYR A 210 28.98 -13.58 -2.10
N ALA A 211 29.39 -13.51 -3.36
CA ALA A 211 29.19 -14.57 -4.35
C ALA A 211 30.41 -14.65 -5.27
N THR A 212 30.60 -15.76 -5.99
CA THR A 212 31.59 -15.78 -7.08
C THR A 212 31.02 -15.17 -8.36
N ARG A 213 31.93 -14.73 -9.24
CA ARG A 213 31.63 -14.31 -10.62
C ARG A 213 31.05 -15.41 -11.53
N LEU A 214 30.69 -16.59 -11.01
CA LEU A 214 29.81 -17.50 -11.73
C LEU A 214 28.50 -16.79 -12.11
N ILE A 215 27.95 -15.97 -11.20
CA ILE A 215 26.66 -15.30 -11.41
C ILE A 215 26.66 -14.36 -12.62
N THR A 216 27.78 -13.69 -12.92
CA THR A 216 27.89 -12.84 -14.11
C THR A 216 28.00 -13.66 -15.40
N GLN A 217 28.59 -14.85 -15.32
CA GLN A 217 28.72 -15.78 -16.47
C GLN A 217 27.38 -16.43 -16.83
N GLU A 218 26.52 -16.63 -15.83
CA GLU A 218 25.17 -17.22 -16.00
C GLU A 218 24.14 -16.17 -16.45
N ASN A 219 24.43 -14.88 -16.28
CA ASN A 219 23.51 -13.78 -16.58
C ASN A 219 24.14 -12.75 -17.52
N LEU A 220 24.46 -13.16 -18.75
CA LEU A 220 25.10 -12.28 -19.75
C LEU A 220 24.26 -11.03 -20.13
N SER A 221 22.96 -11.03 -19.82
CA SER A 221 22.05 -9.89 -20.01
C SER A 221 22.18 -8.82 -18.94
N PHE A 222 22.87 -9.09 -17.82
CA PHE A 222 23.06 -8.13 -16.74
C PHE A 222 24.53 -7.72 -16.61
N THR A 223 24.76 -6.45 -16.31
CA THR A 223 26.06 -5.99 -15.81
C THR A 223 26.25 -6.42 -14.35
N GLU A 224 27.49 -6.44 -13.87
CA GLU A 224 27.80 -6.71 -12.46
C GLU A 224 27.04 -5.75 -11.52
N SER A 225 26.96 -4.46 -11.87
CA SER A 225 26.21 -3.47 -11.09
C SER A 225 24.69 -3.69 -11.11
N GLN A 226 24.13 -4.21 -12.21
CA GLN A 226 22.71 -4.58 -12.25
C GLN A 226 22.42 -5.80 -11.37
N ILE A 227 23.33 -6.78 -11.32
CA ILE A 227 23.21 -7.92 -10.39
C ILE A 227 23.27 -7.42 -8.95
N GLN A 228 24.23 -6.54 -8.62
CA GLN A 228 24.31 -5.93 -7.29
C GLN A 228 23.03 -5.17 -6.93
N LEU A 229 22.45 -4.41 -7.87
CA LEU A 229 21.17 -3.73 -7.67
C LEU A 229 20.03 -4.72 -7.39
N ILE A 230 19.95 -5.84 -8.10
CA ILE A 230 18.93 -6.87 -7.85
C ILE A 230 19.05 -7.40 -6.40
N TYR A 231 20.24 -7.73 -5.93
CA TYR A 231 20.41 -8.15 -4.52
C TYR A 231 20.04 -7.04 -3.53
N GLN A 232 20.44 -5.81 -3.83
CA GLN A 232 20.11 -4.67 -2.98
C GLN A 232 18.60 -4.45 -2.87
N THR A 233 17.84 -4.54 -3.98
CA THR A 233 16.40 -4.23 -3.99
C THR A 233 15.54 -5.37 -3.47
N TYR A 234 15.94 -6.62 -3.65
CA TYR A 234 15.13 -7.78 -3.23
C TYR A 234 15.55 -8.36 -1.88
N GLN A 235 16.82 -8.19 -1.47
CA GLN A 235 17.36 -8.78 -0.25
C GLN A 235 17.99 -7.77 0.71
N GLY A 236 18.12 -6.49 0.32
CA GLY A 236 18.75 -5.47 1.18
C GLY A 236 20.28 -5.60 1.28
N ASP A 237 20.90 -6.41 0.42
CA ASP A 237 22.30 -6.79 0.53
C ASP A 237 23.27 -5.89 -0.26
N ASN A 238 24.49 -5.78 0.24
CA ASN A 238 25.65 -5.22 -0.42
C ASN A 238 26.56 -6.32 -0.98
N LEU A 239 26.29 -6.74 -2.21
CA LEU A 239 26.97 -7.88 -2.83
C LEU A 239 28.38 -7.55 -3.36
N THR A 240 29.37 -8.30 -2.88
CA THR A 240 30.75 -8.34 -3.39
C THR A 240 30.99 -9.60 -4.22
N LEU A 241 31.52 -9.46 -5.45
CA LEU A 241 31.87 -10.60 -6.29
C LEU A 241 33.36 -10.99 -6.22
N THR A 242 33.63 -12.26 -5.92
CA THR A 242 34.96 -12.88 -5.88
C THR A 242 35.21 -13.74 -7.13
N ASN A 243 36.45 -14.21 -7.31
CA ASN A 243 36.75 -15.17 -8.38
C ASN A 243 36.28 -16.58 -7.97
N ARG A 244 35.77 -17.36 -8.94
CA ARG A 244 35.45 -18.77 -8.72
C ARG A 244 36.67 -19.66 -8.91
N PHE A 245 36.66 -20.84 -8.29
CA PHE A 245 37.63 -21.88 -8.59
C PHE A 245 37.55 -22.33 -10.06
N PRO A 246 38.68 -22.80 -10.64
CA PRO A 246 38.66 -23.49 -11.93
C PRO A 246 37.73 -24.71 -11.90
N THR A 247 37.00 -24.96 -12.99
CA THR A 247 35.97 -26.02 -13.07
C THR A 247 36.51 -27.43 -12.91
N ASN A 248 37.81 -27.64 -13.16
CA ASN A 248 38.50 -28.91 -12.94
C ASN A 248 38.90 -29.15 -11.48
N ILE A 249 38.81 -28.13 -10.62
CA ILE A 249 38.98 -28.24 -9.17
C ILE A 249 37.61 -28.34 -8.51
N ASP A 250 36.70 -27.45 -8.89
CA ASP A 250 35.32 -27.43 -8.40
C ASP A 250 34.37 -27.15 -9.57
N SER A 251 33.55 -28.13 -9.91
CA SER A 251 32.66 -28.04 -11.07
C SER A 251 31.44 -27.16 -10.84
N THR A 252 31.12 -26.81 -9.58
CA THR A 252 29.99 -25.93 -9.25
C THR A 252 30.37 -24.47 -9.48
N GLY A 253 31.59 -24.08 -9.09
CA GLY A 253 32.02 -22.69 -9.05
C GLY A 253 31.39 -21.87 -7.91
N HIS A 254 30.73 -22.53 -6.95
CA HIS A 254 30.04 -21.88 -5.84
C HIS A 254 31.01 -21.40 -4.75
N ILE A 255 30.56 -20.40 -3.98
CA ILE A 255 31.34 -19.82 -2.88
C ILE A 255 31.29 -20.70 -1.62
N ASP A 256 30.17 -21.38 -1.35
CA ASP A 256 29.97 -22.29 -0.21
C ASP A 256 30.87 -23.54 -0.24
N MET A 257 31.53 -23.80 -1.36
CA MET A 257 32.52 -24.86 -1.49
C MET A 257 33.86 -24.48 -0.85
N TRP A 258 34.10 -23.21 -0.52
CA TRP A 258 35.39 -22.78 0.02
C TRP A 258 35.34 -21.60 1.01
N MET A 259 34.17 -21.01 1.26
CA MET A 259 33.97 -19.95 2.25
C MET A 259 32.65 -20.15 2.99
N GLN A 260 32.63 -19.86 4.29
CA GLN A 260 31.45 -19.94 5.13
C GLN A 260 31.45 -18.84 6.20
N ILE A 261 30.47 -17.95 6.18
CA ILE A 261 30.30 -16.89 7.20
C ILE A 261 29.50 -17.47 8.36
N TYR A 262 30.05 -17.43 9.57
CA TYR A 262 29.47 -18.13 10.74
C TYR A 262 29.18 -17.22 11.94
N GLY A 263 29.39 -15.92 11.78
CA GLY A 263 29.11 -14.91 12.79
C GLY A 263 29.44 -13.51 12.28
N ASP A 264 29.06 -12.50 13.05
CA ASP A 264 29.36 -11.10 12.74
C ASP A 264 30.87 -10.91 12.65
N LYS A 265 31.34 -10.53 11.45
CA LYS A 265 32.76 -10.39 11.13
C LYS A 265 33.56 -11.67 11.47
N LYS A 266 32.99 -12.86 11.24
CA LYS A 266 33.67 -14.16 11.38
C LYS A 266 33.45 -15.04 10.16
N VAL A 267 34.53 -15.59 9.62
CA VAL A 267 34.47 -16.37 8.38
C VAL A 267 35.47 -17.53 8.37
N PHE A 268 35.01 -18.68 7.89
CA PHE A 268 35.86 -19.79 7.49
C PHE A 268 36.23 -19.64 6.01
N ILE A 269 37.49 -19.82 5.67
CA ILE A 269 37.96 -19.85 4.28
C ILE A 269 38.87 -21.05 4.12
N SER A 270 38.67 -21.83 3.06
CA SER A 270 39.54 -22.95 2.72
C SER A 270 41.00 -22.54 2.58
N ASP A 271 41.91 -23.45 2.90
CA ASP A 271 43.36 -23.29 2.81
C ASP A 271 43.95 -24.48 2.06
N TRP A 272 44.93 -24.25 1.19
CA TRP A 272 45.49 -25.30 0.32
C TRP A 272 46.99 -25.51 0.59
N PRO A 273 47.37 -25.97 1.80
CA PRO A 273 48.77 -26.01 2.23
C PRO A 273 49.66 -26.92 1.37
N ASN A 274 49.08 -27.91 0.70
CA ASN A 274 49.79 -28.85 -0.19
C ASN A 274 49.74 -28.44 -1.67
N ASN A 275 49.10 -27.31 -2.00
CA ASN A 275 48.93 -26.80 -3.35
C ASN A 275 49.22 -25.29 -3.42
N SER A 276 50.20 -24.81 -2.64
CA SER A 276 50.52 -23.39 -2.56
C SER A 276 50.83 -22.78 -3.93
N GLY A 277 50.27 -21.60 -4.19
CA GLY A 277 50.39 -20.87 -5.47
C GLY A 277 49.50 -21.41 -6.60
N SER A 278 48.70 -22.45 -6.36
CA SER A 278 47.65 -22.86 -7.29
C SER A 278 46.54 -21.82 -7.39
N ALA A 279 45.72 -21.90 -8.44
CA ALA A 279 44.65 -20.92 -8.65
C ALA A 279 43.66 -20.85 -7.48
N GLN A 280 43.24 -22.00 -6.94
CA GLN A 280 42.34 -22.08 -5.80
C GLN A 280 42.98 -21.55 -4.49
N ASP A 281 44.28 -21.79 -4.30
CA ASP A 281 45.04 -21.28 -3.16
C ASP A 281 45.09 -19.74 -3.18
N VAL A 282 45.49 -19.16 -4.33
CA VAL A 282 45.54 -17.71 -4.51
C VAL A 282 44.16 -17.06 -4.35
N ILE A 283 43.09 -17.69 -4.81
CA ILE A 283 41.72 -17.20 -4.60
C ILE A 283 41.36 -17.17 -3.11
N CYS A 284 41.65 -18.25 -2.39
CA CYS A 284 41.42 -18.35 -0.95
C CYS A 284 42.24 -17.32 -0.16
N ASP A 285 43.51 -17.10 -0.50
CA ASP A 285 44.40 -16.15 0.19
C ASP A 285 44.01 -14.70 -0.03
N ASN A 286 43.69 -14.35 -1.28
CA ASN A 286 43.20 -13.02 -1.61
C ASN A 286 41.87 -12.73 -0.92
N THR A 287 40.97 -13.73 -0.86
CA THR A 287 39.69 -13.56 -0.16
C THR A 287 39.89 -13.44 1.35
N ALA A 288 40.79 -14.23 1.95
CA ALA A 288 41.13 -14.06 3.37
C ALA A 288 41.68 -12.68 3.67
N THR A 289 42.58 -12.17 2.84
CA THR A 289 43.12 -10.81 2.97
C THR A 289 42.02 -9.76 2.84
N LEU A 290 41.10 -9.91 1.89
CA LEU A 290 39.94 -9.04 1.73
C LEU A 290 39.08 -9.05 2.99
N MET A 291 38.73 -10.22 3.49
CA MET A 291 37.87 -10.35 4.68
C MET A 291 38.55 -9.74 5.92
N GLN A 292 39.85 -9.99 6.13
CA GLN A 292 40.63 -9.37 7.20
C GLN A 292 40.65 -7.84 7.09
N SER A 293 40.85 -7.29 5.89
CA SER A 293 40.82 -5.84 5.68
C SER A 293 39.44 -5.22 5.94
N ARG A 294 38.37 -6.02 5.87
CA ARG A 294 37.00 -5.66 6.25
C ARG A 294 36.68 -5.96 7.72
N GLY A 295 37.69 -6.30 8.53
CA GLY A 295 37.58 -6.53 9.97
C GLY A 295 37.12 -7.94 10.36
N TYR A 296 37.09 -8.91 9.44
CA TYR A 296 36.71 -10.27 9.78
C TYR A 296 37.84 -11.03 10.50
N GLU A 297 37.47 -11.80 11.52
CA GLU A 297 38.24 -12.92 12.01
C GLU A 297 38.16 -14.06 10.99
N VAL A 298 39.30 -14.37 10.36
CA VAL A 298 39.40 -15.43 9.35
C VAL A 298 39.98 -16.69 9.97
N THR A 299 39.21 -17.77 9.95
CA THR A 299 39.69 -19.11 10.31
C THR A 299 39.95 -19.93 9.04
N ARG A 300 41.17 -20.45 8.91
CA ARG A 300 41.60 -21.23 7.74
C ARG A 300 41.26 -22.72 7.90
N LEU A 301 40.64 -23.31 6.87
CA LEU A 301 40.24 -24.71 6.85
C LEU A 301 40.99 -25.49 5.75
N ASN A 302 41.87 -26.41 6.13
CA ASN A 302 42.65 -27.19 5.17
C ASN A 302 41.74 -28.02 4.25
N ALA A 303 41.74 -27.68 2.97
CA ALA A 303 41.15 -28.45 1.88
C ALA A 303 42.22 -29.34 1.24
N TYR A 304 41.77 -30.40 0.55
CA TYR A 304 42.66 -31.28 -0.18
C TYR A 304 41.96 -31.89 -1.40
N SER A 305 42.74 -32.50 -2.29
CA SER A 305 42.20 -33.22 -3.45
C SER A 305 42.76 -34.62 -3.57
N VAL A 306 41.90 -35.58 -3.91
CA VAL A 306 42.26 -36.97 -4.22
C VAL A 306 41.54 -37.36 -5.51
N GLY A 307 42.29 -37.79 -6.52
CA GLY A 307 41.71 -38.25 -7.79
C GLY A 307 40.85 -37.18 -8.50
N GLY A 308 41.16 -35.90 -8.33
CA GLY A 308 40.38 -34.79 -8.89
C GLY A 308 39.13 -34.40 -8.10
N THR A 309 38.80 -35.10 -7.01
CA THR A 309 37.72 -34.70 -6.10
C THR A 309 38.23 -33.66 -5.12
N HIS A 310 37.51 -32.55 -4.94
CA HIS A 310 37.78 -31.51 -3.96
C HIS A 310 37.10 -31.84 -2.63
N TYR A 311 37.90 -32.03 -1.57
CA TYR A 311 37.41 -32.27 -0.21
C TYR A 311 37.46 -30.97 0.58
N THR A 312 36.28 -30.44 0.90
CA THR A 312 36.10 -29.17 1.61
C THR A 312 35.40 -29.34 2.95
N PHE A 313 35.81 -28.52 3.91
CA PHE A 313 35.17 -28.41 5.23
C PHE A 313 34.35 -27.12 5.36
N ALA A 314 34.47 -26.18 4.41
CA ALA A 314 33.68 -24.96 4.38
C ALA A 314 32.18 -25.25 4.11
N ASN A 315 31.87 -26.33 3.40
CA ASN A 315 30.51 -26.75 3.06
C ASN A 315 29.79 -27.43 4.25
N MET A 316 29.76 -26.73 5.37
CA MET A 316 29.16 -27.10 6.65
C MET A 316 27.81 -26.40 6.85
N VAL A 317 27.01 -26.87 7.80
CA VAL A 317 25.75 -26.21 8.18
C VAL A 317 25.90 -25.61 9.57
N VAL A 318 25.75 -24.30 9.69
CA VAL A 318 25.63 -23.61 10.98
C VAL A 318 24.16 -23.47 11.31
N PHE A 319 23.69 -24.08 12.40
CA PHE A 319 22.27 -24.02 12.78
C PHE A 319 22.16 -23.79 14.28
N ASN A 320 21.70 -22.61 14.69
CA ASN A 320 21.55 -22.23 16.10
C ASN A 320 22.83 -22.56 16.92
N ASN A 321 22.73 -23.47 17.89
CA ASN A 321 23.80 -23.90 18.78
C ASN A 321 24.58 -25.13 18.28
N ILE A 322 24.45 -25.52 17.02
CA ILE A 322 25.20 -26.64 16.43
C ILE A 322 25.89 -26.26 15.12
N VAL A 323 26.92 -27.03 14.77
CA VAL A 323 27.56 -27.02 13.46
C VAL A 323 27.67 -28.44 12.95
N LEU A 324 27.19 -28.69 11.73
CA LEU A 324 27.31 -29.99 11.07
C LEU A 324 28.48 -29.92 10.09
N LEU A 325 29.58 -30.58 10.46
CA LEU A 325 30.86 -30.53 9.76
C LEU A 325 31.08 -31.82 8.94
N PRO A 326 31.36 -31.72 7.63
CA PRO A 326 31.73 -32.89 6.84
C PRO A 326 32.95 -33.62 7.42
N GLN A 327 32.88 -34.94 7.46
CA GLN A 327 34.00 -35.82 7.79
C GLN A 327 34.33 -36.69 6.57
N TYR A 328 35.62 -36.84 6.31
CA TYR A 328 36.13 -37.64 5.21
C TYR A 328 37.15 -38.65 5.71
N ASN A 329 37.19 -39.82 5.10
CA ASN A 329 38.18 -40.86 5.38
C ASN A 329 39.11 -41.12 4.19
N ASN A 330 38.74 -40.68 2.98
CA ASN A 330 39.55 -40.93 1.79
C ASN A 330 40.87 -40.15 1.79
N GLY A 331 41.97 -40.83 1.44
CA GLY A 331 43.32 -40.25 1.40
C GLY A 331 43.76 -39.71 2.77
N PRO A 332 44.23 -38.45 2.87
CA PRO A 332 44.59 -37.84 4.16
C PRO A 332 43.36 -37.51 5.03
N GLY A 333 42.15 -37.81 4.56
CA GLY A 333 40.88 -37.32 5.08
C GLY A 333 40.68 -37.52 6.56
N ALA A 334 41.00 -38.70 7.12
CA ALA A 334 40.76 -38.95 8.54
C ALA A 334 41.58 -38.01 9.45
N ALA A 335 42.86 -37.80 9.13
CA ALA A 335 43.73 -36.90 9.88
C ALA A 335 43.30 -35.43 9.71
N VAL A 336 42.98 -35.02 8.48
CA VAL A 336 42.52 -33.65 8.20
C VAL A 336 41.17 -33.38 8.87
N SER A 337 40.23 -34.33 8.84
CA SER A 337 38.91 -34.21 9.49
C SER A 337 39.04 -34.00 10.99
N ASN A 338 39.96 -34.70 11.66
CA ASN A 338 40.22 -34.51 13.09
C ASN A 338 40.78 -33.13 13.40
N ALA A 339 41.70 -32.63 12.56
CA ALA A 339 42.25 -31.28 12.70
C ALA A 339 41.18 -30.21 12.46
N MET A 340 40.36 -30.37 11.41
CA MET A 340 39.30 -29.41 11.08
C MET A 340 38.20 -29.39 12.12
N PHE A 341 37.85 -30.55 12.71
CA PHE A 341 36.95 -30.59 13.86
C PHE A 341 37.46 -29.72 15.02
N ALA A 342 38.73 -29.87 15.41
CA ALA A 342 39.32 -29.08 16.49
C ALA A 342 39.34 -27.58 16.15
N ASN A 343 39.70 -27.22 14.91
CA ASN A 343 39.74 -25.83 14.46
C ASN A 343 38.35 -25.18 14.45
N VAL A 344 37.36 -25.87 13.88
CA VAL A 344 35.98 -25.36 13.83
C VAL A 344 35.41 -25.25 15.24
N GLN A 345 35.59 -26.27 16.09
CA GLN A 345 35.11 -26.24 17.48
C GLN A 345 35.75 -25.11 18.30
N ALA A 346 37.04 -24.83 18.09
CA ALA A 346 37.71 -23.70 18.73
C ALA A 346 37.16 -22.35 18.25
N ALA A 347 36.92 -22.21 16.94
CA ALA A 347 36.44 -20.97 16.34
C ALA A 347 34.99 -20.62 16.73
N VAL A 348 34.09 -21.61 16.76
CA VAL A 348 32.68 -21.39 17.15
C VAL A 348 32.48 -21.30 18.66
N GLY A 349 33.49 -21.69 19.43
CA GLY A 349 33.50 -21.61 20.90
C GLY A 349 32.61 -22.65 21.59
N PRO A 350 32.61 -22.67 22.93
CA PRO A 350 31.94 -23.70 23.72
C PRO A 350 30.41 -23.61 23.70
N GLY A 351 29.85 -22.51 23.20
CA GLY A 351 28.40 -22.30 23.07
C GLY A 351 27.77 -23.06 21.90
N LYS A 352 28.57 -23.54 20.94
CA LYS A 352 28.11 -24.39 19.84
C LYS A 352 28.75 -25.77 19.90
N THR A 353 27.99 -26.80 19.56
CA THR A 353 28.47 -28.19 19.45
C THR A 353 28.72 -28.56 18.00
N VAL A 354 29.94 -28.99 17.67
CA VAL A 354 30.25 -29.49 16.33
C VAL A 354 29.93 -30.98 16.24
N TYR A 355 29.21 -31.39 15.21
CA TYR A 355 28.94 -32.80 14.89
C TYR A 355 29.55 -33.16 13.54
N GLN A 356 30.30 -34.26 13.51
CA GLN A 356 30.81 -34.82 12.28
C GLN A 356 29.88 -35.91 11.73
N ILE A 357 29.63 -35.83 10.42
CA ILE A 357 28.89 -36.85 9.67
C ILE A 357 29.79 -37.23 8.48
N ASN A 358 29.86 -38.51 8.12
CA ASN A 358 30.66 -38.93 6.97
C ASN A 358 30.04 -38.44 5.66
N ALA A 359 30.84 -37.73 4.85
CA ALA A 359 30.44 -37.13 3.59
C ALA A 359 31.21 -37.70 2.38
N ASP A 360 32.01 -38.78 2.56
CA ASP A 360 32.81 -39.37 1.47
C ASP A 360 31.93 -39.78 0.28
N ALA A 361 30.72 -40.30 0.56
CA ALA A 361 29.80 -40.77 -0.48
C ALA A 361 29.20 -39.63 -1.32
N MET A 362 29.16 -38.40 -0.83
CA MET A 362 28.52 -37.28 -1.52
C MET A 362 29.50 -36.28 -2.13
N ILE A 363 30.68 -36.09 -1.52
CA ILE A 363 31.65 -35.08 -1.96
C ILE A 363 32.18 -35.33 -3.38
N THR A 364 32.15 -36.58 -3.85
CA THR A 364 32.47 -36.94 -5.24
C THR A 364 31.51 -36.33 -6.27
N ALA A 365 30.33 -35.87 -5.84
CA ALA A 365 29.38 -35.11 -6.66
C ALA A 365 29.59 -33.59 -6.59
N ALA A 366 30.71 -33.13 -6.02
CA ALA A 366 31.05 -31.72 -5.81
C ALA A 366 30.04 -30.96 -4.93
N GLY A 367 29.57 -31.60 -3.85
CA GLY A 367 28.75 -30.95 -2.82
C GLY A 367 28.76 -31.73 -1.51
N ALA A 368 28.52 -31.05 -0.39
CA ALA A 368 28.41 -31.66 0.94
C ALA A 368 27.14 -31.19 1.68
N PHE A 369 27.23 -30.79 2.95
CA PHE A 369 26.06 -30.57 3.79
C PHE A 369 25.35 -29.26 3.53
N HIS A 370 26.11 -28.18 3.31
CA HIS A 370 25.52 -26.88 3.01
C HIS A 370 24.67 -26.94 1.73
N CYS A 371 25.11 -27.73 0.73
CA CYS A 371 24.44 -27.86 -0.57
C CYS A 371 23.06 -28.55 -0.53
N ILE A 372 22.73 -29.28 0.54
CA ILE A 372 21.53 -30.14 0.60
C ILE A 372 20.47 -29.67 1.60
N VAL A 373 20.66 -28.47 2.16
CA VAL A 373 19.72 -27.85 3.09
C VAL A 373 19.56 -26.38 2.77
N GLN A 374 18.39 -25.83 3.09
CA GLN A 374 18.13 -24.40 3.03
C GLN A 374 17.54 -23.94 4.37
N HIS A 375 18.01 -22.81 4.89
CA HIS A 375 17.61 -22.32 6.21
C HIS A 375 16.25 -21.62 6.16
N VAL A 376 15.45 -21.79 7.22
CA VAL A 376 14.25 -21.01 7.49
C VAL A 376 14.50 -20.17 8.75
N PRO A 377 14.49 -18.84 8.66
CA PRO A 377 14.80 -17.99 9.80
C PRO A 377 13.64 -17.94 10.80
N MET A 378 13.95 -17.58 12.04
CA MET A 378 12.98 -17.57 13.14
C MET A 378 11.86 -16.56 12.95
N HIS A 379 10.60 -16.99 13.03
CA HIS A 379 9.47 -16.06 13.01
C HIS A 379 9.59 -14.94 14.07
N LYS A 380 9.27 -13.70 13.69
CA LYS A 380 9.39 -12.50 14.56
C LYS A 380 8.11 -12.17 15.36
N GLY A 381 7.08 -13.01 15.27
CA GLY A 381 5.84 -12.84 16.02
C GLY A 381 6.02 -12.88 17.53
N LEU A 382 5.17 -12.16 18.27
CA LEU A 382 5.12 -12.22 19.73
C LEU A 382 4.53 -13.55 20.20
N ALA A 383 4.80 -13.94 21.45
CA ALA A 383 4.18 -15.15 22.02
C ALA A 383 2.65 -15.06 22.00
N GLY A 384 2.01 -16.08 21.41
CA GLY A 384 0.57 -16.18 21.30
C GLY A 384 -0.08 -16.59 22.63
N ALA A 385 -1.25 -16.02 22.93
CA ALA A 385 -2.01 -16.37 24.13
C ALA A 385 -2.50 -17.84 24.10
N ASN A 386 -2.66 -18.41 22.91
CA ASN A 386 -3.13 -19.79 22.70
C ASN A 386 -1.99 -20.76 22.33
N GLY A 387 -0.74 -20.38 22.61
CA GLY A 387 0.47 -21.11 22.19
C GLY A 387 0.96 -20.68 20.80
N GLY A 388 2.19 -21.07 20.46
CA GLY A 388 2.86 -20.60 19.25
C GLY A 388 3.21 -19.10 19.31
N LEU A 389 3.50 -18.51 18.16
CA LEU A 389 3.69 -17.08 18.00
C LEU A 389 2.53 -16.48 17.20
N ALA A 390 2.13 -15.26 17.56
CA ALA A 390 1.12 -14.51 16.82
C ALA A 390 1.64 -14.10 15.43
N PRO A 391 0.80 -14.10 14.38
CA PRO A 391 1.19 -13.69 13.03
C PRO A 391 1.91 -12.35 12.97
N THR A 392 2.83 -12.20 12.03
CA THR A 392 3.34 -10.88 11.65
C THR A 392 2.64 -10.38 10.40
N VAL A 393 2.51 -9.06 10.29
CA VAL A 393 1.90 -8.37 9.16
C VAL A 393 2.82 -7.24 8.76
N TYR A 394 2.82 -6.90 7.47
CA TYR A 394 3.39 -5.65 6.98
C TYR A 394 2.35 -4.94 6.11
N LEU A 395 1.95 -3.75 6.52
CA LEU A 395 1.10 -2.84 5.77
C LEU A 395 1.98 -2.02 4.83
N ARG A 396 1.81 -2.20 3.52
CA ARG A 396 2.64 -1.52 2.51
C ARG A 396 2.26 -0.05 2.29
N GLY A 397 1.07 0.36 2.71
CA GLY A 397 0.62 1.74 2.61
C GLY A 397 -0.84 1.92 3.00
N PRO A 398 -1.24 3.13 3.43
CA PRO A 398 -0.46 4.37 3.45
C PRO A 398 0.49 4.45 4.65
N ASN A 399 1.72 4.94 4.45
CA ASN A 399 2.76 5.00 5.50
C ASN A 399 3.50 6.36 5.57
N ASN A 400 3.34 7.26 4.60
CA ASN A 400 4.23 8.41 4.41
C ASN A 400 3.57 9.78 4.63
N GLY A 401 2.40 9.83 5.27
CA GLY A 401 1.67 11.09 5.51
C GLY A 401 0.96 11.60 4.26
N GLU A 402 0.48 10.68 3.45
CA GLU A 402 -0.26 10.93 2.21
C GLU A 402 -1.48 11.84 2.47
N THR A 403 -1.90 12.57 1.44
CA THR A 403 -3.18 13.31 1.46
C THR A 403 -4.15 12.67 0.48
N PHE A 404 -5.35 12.43 0.97
CA PHE A 404 -6.41 11.73 0.29
C PHE A 404 -7.68 12.58 0.27
N ILE A 405 -8.46 12.47 -0.80
CA ILE A 405 -9.74 13.16 -0.90
C ILE A 405 -10.86 12.17 -0.52
N ALA A 406 -11.77 12.60 0.36
CA ALA A 406 -12.96 11.84 0.68
C ALA A 406 -13.75 11.46 -0.59
N GLY A 407 -14.19 10.22 -0.70
CA GLY A 407 -14.85 9.68 -1.89
C GLY A 407 -13.90 9.02 -2.91
N GLN A 408 -12.59 9.25 -2.82
CA GLN A 408 -11.63 8.60 -3.72
C GLN A 408 -11.47 7.10 -3.40
N GLN A 409 -10.93 6.34 -4.36
CA GLN A 409 -10.49 4.96 -4.15
C GLN A 409 -8.99 4.88 -3.82
N TYR A 410 -8.63 3.99 -2.91
CA TYR A 410 -7.25 3.67 -2.55
C TYR A 410 -7.05 2.16 -2.42
N ASN A 411 -5.99 1.61 -3.02
CA ASN A 411 -5.66 0.19 -2.92
C ASN A 411 -4.73 -0.04 -1.72
N ILE A 412 -5.27 -0.64 -0.66
CA ILE A 412 -4.52 -1.03 0.55
C ILE A 412 -3.88 -2.38 0.27
N GLN A 413 -2.60 -2.56 0.58
CA GLN A 413 -1.86 -3.81 0.35
C GLN A 413 -1.16 -4.27 1.61
N TRP A 414 -1.16 -5.58 1.84
CA TRP A 414 -0.48 -6.19 2.98
C TRP A 414 0.08 -7.57 2.65
N ILE A 415 1.03 -7.99 3.47
CA ILE A 415 1.51 -9.36 3.56
C ILE A 415 1.46 -9.81 5.01
N SER A 416 1.43 -11.13 5.22
CA SER A 416 1.51 -11.73 6.55
C SER A 416 2.27 -13.04 6.52
N ASP A 417 2.68 -13.49 7.69
CA ASP A 417 3.37 -14.76 7.92
C ASP A 417 2.96 -15.34 9.29
N ASP A 418 3.18 -16.63 9.46
CA ASP A 418 2.87 -17.37 10.69
C ASP A 418 4.00 -18.36 11.06
N ASP A 419 4.06 -18.76 12.33
CA ASP A 419 5.17 -19.53 12.89
C ASP A 419 5.20 -21.02 12.47
N ALA A 420 4.13 -21.52 11.88
CA ALA A 420 4.01 -22.93 11.51
C ALA A 420 3.44 -23.15 10.11
N PRO A 421 3.54 -24.38 9.58
CA PRO A 421 2.79 -24.77 8.40
C PRO A 421 1.29 -24.60 8.60
N VAL A 422 0.58 -24.29 7.52
CA VAL A 422 -0.88 -24.15 7.51
C VAL A 422 -1.58 -25.39 8.08
N ALA A 423 -1.09 -26.59 7.77
CA ALA A 423 -1.65 -27.83 8.29
C ALA A 423 -1.49 -28.01 9.82
N ALA A 424 -0.55 -27.28 10.44
CA ALA A 424 -0.23 -27.38 11.86
C ALA A 424 -0.90 -26.28 12.72
N SER A 425 -0.91 -25.03 12.26
CA SER A 425 -1.52 -23.89 12.99
C SER A 425 -2.83 -23.39 12.39
N GLY A 426 -3.20 -23.84 11.19
CA GLY A 426 -4.21 -23.20 10.34
C GLY A 426 -3.68 -22.04 9.49
N GLY A 427 -2.42 -21.61 9.75
CA GLY A 427 -1.83 -20.41 9.17
C GLY A 427 -2.65 -19.16 9.51
N VAL A 428 -2.35 -18.03 8.85
CA VAL A 428 -3.23 -16.86 8.88
C VAL A 428 -4.56 -17.20 8.20
N THR A 429 -5.66 -17.09 8.94
CA THR A 429 -7.02 -17.45 8.50
C THR A 429 -7.89 -16.24 8.17
N ALA A 430 -7.60 -15.08 8.75
CA ALA A 430 -8.34 -13.85 8.53
C ALA A 430 -7.44 -12.63 8.72
N VAL A 431 -7.63 -11.63 7.86
CA VAL A 431 -7.04 -10.29 8.00
C VAL A 431 -8.15 -9.24 8.04
N ASP A 432 -8.16 -8.42 9.08
CA ASP A 432 -9.07 -7.28 9.22
C ASP A 432 -8.32 -5.98 8.92
N ILE A 433 -8.97 -5.05 8.22
CA ILE A 433 -8.47 -3.71 7.91
C ILE A 433 -9.31 -2.71 8.66
N LEU A 434 -8.68 -1.93 9.53
CA LEU A 434 -9.32 -0.99 10.42
C LEU A 434 -8.83 0.44 10.18
N LEU A 435 -9.70 1.41 10.42
CA LEU A 435 -9.42 2.83 10.33
C LEU A 435 -9.48 3.47 11.71
N SER A 436 -8.46 4.26 11.99
CA SER A 436 -8.41 5.24 13.06
C SER A 436 -8.57 6.64 12.47
N THR A 437 -9.23 7.53 13.19
CA THR A 437 -9.32 8.97 12.87
C THR A 437 -8.72 9.86 13.97
N ASP A 438 -8.08 9.26 14.99
CA ASP A 438 -7.59 9.90 16.21
C ASP A 438 -6.08 9.70 16.45
N GLY A 439 -5.33 9.43 15.37
CA GLY A 439 -3.87 9.26 15.41
C GLY A 439 -3.42 7.87 15.86
N GLY A 440 -4.31 6.86 15.78
CA GLY A 440 -4.02 5.47 16.13
C GLY A 440 -4.34 5.13 17.58
N GLN A 441 -5.03 6.01 18.31
CA GLN A 441 -5.45 5.73 19.69
C GLN A 441 -6.58 4.70 19.70
N THR A 442 -7.52 4.80 18.75
CA THR A 442 -8.61 3.82 18.60
C THR A 442 -8.87 3.48 17.13
N PHE A 443 -9.22 2.21 16.87
CA PHE A 443 -9.52 1.67 15.54
C PHE A 443 -10.98 1.18 15.49
N ASN A 444 -11.91 2.11 15.61
CA ASN A 444 -13.34 1.80 15.78
C ASN A 444 -14.07 1.51 14.46
N ALA A 445 -13.50 1.91 13.32
CA ALA A 445 -14.09 1.69 12.00
C ALA A 445 -13.44 0.49 11.32
N THR A 446 -14.25 -0.46 10.87
CA THR A 446 -13.80 -1.59 10.05
C THR A 446 -13.97 -1.24 8.57
N ILE A 447 -12.87 -1.23 7.81
CA ILE A 447 -12.88 -1.06 6.36
C ILE A 447 -13.26 -2.39 5.69
N ALA A 448 -12.62 -3.48 6.11
CA ALA A 448 -12.85 -4.81 5.59
C ALA A 448 -12.50 -5.85 6.66
N SER A 449 -13.16 -7.01 6.63
CA SER A 449 -12.88 -8.13 7.52
C SER A 449 -12.67 -9.42 6.75
N ASN A 450 -12.03 -10.40 7.39
CA ASN A 450 -11.82 -11.74 6.84
C ASN A 450 -11.16 -11.74 5.45
N GLN A 451 -10.21 -10.83 5.25
CA GLN A 451 -9.41 -10.80 4.03
C GLN A 451 -8.35 -11.92 4.04
N PRO A 452 -7.84 -12.34 2.87
CA PRO A 452 -6.79 -13.35 2.78
C PRO A 452 -5.48 -12.92 3.46
N ALA A 453 -4.63 -13.90 3.79
CA ALA A 453 -3.33 -13.69 4.43
C ALA A 453 -2.41 -12.73 3.65
N LEU A 454 -2.39 -12.87 2.32
CA LEU A 454 -1.69 -11.97 1.40
C LEU A 454 -2.74 -11.31 0.51
N GLY A 455 -2.70 -10.00 0.34
CA GLY A 455 -3.75 -9.39 -0.47
C GLY A 455 -3.69 -7.89 -0.64
N SER A 456 -4.72 -7.43 -1.34
CA SER A 456 -5.03 -6.02 -1.49
C SER A 456 -6.53 -5.80 -1.39
N PHE A 457 -6.92 -4.58 -1.00
CA PHE A 457 -8.31 -4.18 -0.87
C PHE A 457 -8.50 -2.77 -1.43
N ASN A 458 -9.41 -2.62 -2.40
CA ASN A 458 -9.78 -1.31 -2.96
C ASN A 458 -10.77 -0.61 -2.02
N TRP A 459 -10.27 0.24 -1.14
CA TRP A 459 -11.06 1.03 -0.22
C TRP A 459 -11.62 2.29 -0.89
N THR A 460 -12.94 2.47 -0.83
CA THR A 460 -13.58 3.76 -1.15
C THR A 460 -13.67 4.59 0.13
N ILE A 461 -12.93 5.69 0.18
CA ILE A 461 -12.88 6.56 1.37
C ILE A 461 -14.26 7.21 1.55
N PRO A 462 -14.87 7.19 2.75
CA PRO A 462 -16.21 7.76 2.96
C PRO A 462 -16.29 9.24 2.57
N ALA A 463 -17.29 9.63 1.76
CA ALA A 463 -17.41 10.94 1.11
C ALA A 463 -17.59 12.18 2.03
N GLY A 464 -17.59 12.00 3.35
CA GLY A 464 -17.65 13.10 4.33
C GLY A 464 -16.55 13.04 5.39
N LEU A 465 -15.60 12.12 5.26
CA LEU A 465 -14.53 11.96 6.24
C LEU A 465 -13.51 13.10 6.09
N ASN A 466 -13.28 13.85 7.17
CA ASN A 466 -12.29 14.91 7.23
C ASN A 466 -11.43 14.77 8.49
N THR A 467 -10.15 14.46 8.35
CA THR A 467 -9.21 14.32 9.47
C THR A 467 -7.76 14.39 8.98
N SER A 468 -6.87 15.01 9.76
CA SER A 468 -5.41 14.95 9.55
C SER A 468 -4.73 13.85 10.36
N GLN A 469 -5.51 13.03 11.07
CA GLN A 469 -5.05 12.05 12.05
C GLN A 469 -5.45 10.62 11.66
N ALA A 470 -5.64 10.35 10.35
CA ALA A 470 -6.02 9.02 9.91
C ALA A 470 -4.84 8.04 10.04
N ARG A 471 -5.13 6.81 10.48
CA ARG A 471 -4.21 5.67 10.50
C ARG A 471 -4.94 4.42 10.08
N LEU A 472 -4.29 3.53 9.33
CA LEU A 472 -4.80 2.19 9.08
C LEU A 472 -4.14 1.19 10.02
N ARG A 473 -4.86 0.12 10.33
CA ARG A 473 -4.35 -1.08 10.99
C ARG A 473 -4.75 -2.29 10.16
N VAL A 474 -3.80 -3.16 9.91
CA VAL A 474 -4.05 -4.50 9.37
C VAL A 474 -3.80 -5.50 10.49
N LEU A 475 -4.81 -6.29 10.84
CA LEU A 475 -4.77 -7.25 11.93
C LEU A 475 -5.00 -8.65 11.40
N ALA A 476 -3.98 -9.50 11.44
CA ALA A 476 -4.06 -10.91 11.07
C ALA A 476 -4.39 -11.79 12.28
N ARG A 477 -5.13 -12.88 12.03
CA ARG A 477 -5.42 -13.94 13.01
C ARG A 477 -5.03 -15.30 12.46
N ASP A 478 -4.33 -16.11 13.25
CA ASP A 478 -4.02 -17.49 12.89
C ASP A 478 -5.17 -18.46 13.24
N GLY A 479 -5.02 -19.75 12.90
CA GLY A 479 -5.99 -20.78 13.26
C GLY A 479 -6.03 -21.14 14.76
N LEU A 480 -5.08 -20.66 15.55
CA LEU A 480 -5.11 -20.70 17.01
C LEU A 480 -5.75 -19.42 17.60
N ASN A 481 -6.23 -18.52 16.75
CA ASN A 481 -6.79 -17.21 17.10
C ASN A 481 -5.81 -16.29 17.87
N ASN A 482 -4.50 -16.50 17.72
CA ASN A 482 -3.53 -15.46 18.06
C ASN A 482 -3.65 -14.33 17.03
N ALA A 483 -3.41 -13.09 17.47
CA ALA A 483 -3.53 -11.93 16.62
C ALA A 483 -2.25 -11.10 16.64
N GLY A 484 -1.81 -10.68 15.47
CA GLY A 484 -0.74 -9.72 15.28
C GLY A 484 -1.04 -8.83 14.09
N GLY A 485 -0.52 -7.61 14.10
CA GLY A 485 -0.90 -6.61 13.13
C GLY A 485 0.15 -5.53 12.98
N ASP A 486 -0.08 -4.71 11.98
CA ASP A 486 0.76 -3.58 11.63
C ASP A 486 -0.12 -2.34 11.40
N ASP A 487 0.39 -1.19 11.81
CA ASP A 487 -0.29 0.09 11.66
C ASP A 487 0.46 0.91 10.62
N SER A 488 -0.23 1.83 9.94
CA SER A 488 0.43 2.84 9.11
C SER A 488 1.58 3.48 9.89
N ASP A 489 2.73 3.78 9.27
CA ASP A 489 3.87 4.36 10.02
C ASP A 489 3.59 5.81 10.49
N ALA A 490 2.89 6.59 9.67
CA ALA A 490 2.56 7.99 9.92
C ALA A 490 1.05 8.27 9.78
N ASN A 491 0.60 9.38 10.38
CA ASN A 491 -0.75 9.89 10.16
C ASN A 491 -0.87 10.43 8.73
N PHE A 492 -1.91 10.03 8.02
CA PHE A 492 -2.27 10.58 6.72
C PHE A 492 -3.50 11.47 6.83
N THR A 493 -3.67 12.37 5.86
CA THR A 493 -4.78 13.33 5.83
C THR A 493 -5.85 12.85 4.87
N ILE A 494 -7.11 12.94 5.30
CA ILE A 494 -8.29 12.81 4.46
C ILE A 494 -9.01 14.14 4.51
N SER A 495 -9.15 14.82 3.38
CA SER A 495 -9.89 16.08 3.28
C SER A 495 -11.17 15.89 2.48
N ILE A 496 -12.20 16.65 2.82
CA ILE A 496 -13.38 16.77 1.96
C ILE A 496 -13.02 17.50 0.66
N PRO A 497 -13.62 17.14 -0.48
CA PRO A 497 -13.53 17.94 -1.69
C PRO A 497 -14.00 19.37 -1.42
N VAL A 498 -13.24 20.37 -1.87
CA VAL A 498 -13.69 21.77 -1.88
C VAL A 498 -14.50 21.97 -3.17
N ALA A 499 -15.74 22.44 -3.07
CA ALA A 499 -16.53 22.79 -4.24
C ALA A 499 -15.81 23.86 -5.08
N ASN A 500 -15.93 23.82 -6.40
CA ASN A 500 -15.48 24.92 -7.24
C ASN A 500 -16.40 26.14 -7.03
N GLY A 501 -15.92 27.37 -7.25
CA GLY A 501 -16.75 28.57 -7.11
C GLY A 501 -16.60 29.38 -5.81
N VAL A 502 -15.74 28.98 -4.87
CA VAL A 502 -15.56 29.74 -3.60
C VAL A 502 -14.38 30.71 -3.72
N TRP A 503 -14.62 32.00 -3.47
CA TRP A 503 -13.56 33.01 -3.45
C TRP A 503 -12.70 32.88 -2.20
N THR A 504 -11.39 32.73 -2.39
CA THR A 504 -10.39 32.65 -1.32
C THR A 504 -9.53 33.90 -1.21
N GLY A 505 -9.43 34.67 -2.31
CA GLY A 505 -8.55 35.83 -2.42
C GLY A 505 -7.05 35.52 -2.32
N ALA A 506 -6.64 34.24 -2.44
CA ALA A 506 -5.26 33.81 -2.23
C ALA A 506 -4.27 34.19 -3.35
N GLY A 507 -4.77 34.66 -4.50
CA GLY A 507 -3.97 35.17 -5.62
C GLY A 507 -3.62 36.64 -5.42
N ASP A 508 -4.17 37.52 -6.25
CA ASP A 508 -4.05 38.97 -6.10
C ASP A 508 -5.15 39.58 -5.22
N GLY A 509 -6.15 38.78 -4.83
CA GLY A 509 -7.27 39.20 -3.99
C GLY A 509 -8.34 40.05 -4.68
N ILE A 510 -8.20 40.34 -5.99
CA ILE A 510 -9.04 41.33 -6.70
C ILE A 510 -9.57 40.78 -8.04
N ASN A 511 -8.75 40.14 -8.87
CA ASN A 511 -9.11 39.82 -10.25
C ASN A 511 -9.89 38.50 -10.36
N TRP A 512 -11.12 38.55 -10.89
CA TRP A 512 -11.97 37.36 -11.11
C TRP A 512 -11.29 36.30 -11.99
N ALA A 513 -10.55 36.73 -13.01
CA ALA A 513 -9.91 35.81 -13.96
C ALA A 513 -8.62 35.17 -13.42
N ASN A 514 -8.15 35.57 -12.23
CA ASN A 514 -7.01 34.95 -11.60
C ASN A 514 -7.44 33.67 -10.88
N ALA A 515 -7.13 32.53 -11.48
CA ALA A 515 -7.53 31.22 -10.97
C ALA A 515 -7.11 30.99 -9.50
N ASN A 516 -5.99 31.57 -9.05
CA ASN A 516 -5.50 31.44 -7.67
C ASN A 516 -6.39 32.15 -6.63
N ASN A 517 -7.32 33.02 -7.04
CA ASN A 517 -8.30 33.61 -6.14
C ASN A 517 -9.46 32.65 -5.81
N TRP A 518 -9.59 31.54 -6.53
CA TRP A 518 -10.70 30.60 -6.40
C TRP A 518 -10.28 29.28 -5.75
N SER A 519 -11.21 28.64 -5.06
CA SER A 519 -11.12 27.25 -4.65
C SER A 519 -10.63 26.37 -5.81
N ASN A 520 -9.74 25.42 -5.51
CA ASN A 520 -9.12 24.52 -6.49
C ASN A 520 -8.22 25.18 -7.55
N ASN A 521 -7.93 26.48 -7.43
CA ASN A 521 -7.17 27.26 -8.41
C ASN A 521 -7.77 27.20 -9.83
N VAL A 522 -9.10 27.26 -9.93
CA VAL A 522 -9.85 27.21 -11.20
C VAL A 522 -10.86 28.35 -11.24
N VAL A 523 -10.88 29.11 -12.33
CA VAL A 523 -11.89 30.17 -12.53
C VAL A 523 -13.27 29.50 -12.74
N PRO A 524 -14.32 29.92 -12.02
CA PRO A 524 -15.67 29.35 -12.14
C PRO A 524 -16.27 29.53 -13.53
N GLY A 525 -17.03 28.54 -13.98
CA GLY A 525 -17.77 28.54 -15.24
C GLY A 525 -19.28 28.38 -15.05
N VAL A 526 -20.01 28.20 -16.16
CA VAL A 526 -21.49 28.23 -16.22
C VAL A 526 -22.22 27.25 -15.29
N SER A 527 -21.53 26.21 -14.81
CA SER A 527 -22.08 25.18 -13.92
C SER A 527 -21.75 25.39 -12.45
N ASP A 528 -20.94 26.40 -12.12
CA ASP A 528 -20.43 26.61 -10.77
C ASP A 528 -21.30 27.63 -10.04
N ASP A 529 -21.62 27.30 -8.78
CA ASP A 529 -22.25 28.21 -7.83
C ASP A 529 -21.16 29.06 -7.17
N VAL A 530 -21.20 30.37 -7.39
CA VAL A 530 -20.18 31.29 -6.89
C VAL A 530 -20.56 31.88 -5.55
N ILE A 531 -19.61 31.81 -4.61
CA ILE A 531 -19.71 32.43 -3.29
C ILE A 531 -18.50 33.36 -3.10
N ILE A 532 -18.78 34.65 -2.88
CA ILE A 532 -17.78 35.68 -2.57
C ILE A 532 -18.17 36.37 -1.25
N ASP A 533 -17.68 35.86 -0.14
CA ASP A 533 -17.96 36.41 1.19
C ASP A 533 -16.70 36.29 2.05
N ILE A 534 -15.85 37.31 2.01
CA ILE A 534 -14.59 37.33 2.77
C ILE A 534 -14.46 38.64 3.56
N GLY A 535 -14.17 38.56 4.85
CA GLY A 535 -14.22 39.74 5.74
C GLY A 535 -13.23 40.90 5.45
N SER A 536 -12.40 40.82 4.40
CA SER A 536 -11.57 41.94 3.94
C SER A 536 -12.31 42.93 3.03
N ASN A 537 -13.49 42.56 2.57
CA ASN A 537 -14.39 43.30 1.70
C ASN A 537 -13.77 43.98 0.44
N PRO A 538 -13.08 43.24 -0.45
CA PRO A 538 -12.46 43.82 -1.63
C PRO A 538 -13.49 44.23 -2.70
N THR A 539 -13.08 45.11 -3.62
CA THR A 539 -13.78 45.25 -4.91
C THR A 539 -13.25 44.22 -5.89
N ILE A 540 -14.11 43.33 -6.38
CA ILE A 540 -13.71 42.27 -7.32
C ILE A 540 -13.78 42.81 -8.76
N GLU A 541 -12.68 42.68 -9.49
CA GLU A 541 -12.59 43.09 -10.89
C GLU A 541 -13.02 41.94 -11.82
N VAL A 542 -14.16 42.13 -12.50
CA VAL A 542 -14.64 41.20 -13.52
C VAL A 542 -14.18 41.67 -14.89
N THR A 543 -13.18 40.96 -15.42
CA THR A 543 -12.58 41.21 -16.73
C THR A 543 -12.84 40.06 -17.70
N GLY A 544 -12.86 40.35 -19.01
CA GLY A 544 -13.20 39.36 -20.02
C GLY A 544 -14.64 38.83 -19.90
N ALA A 545 -14.95 37.73 -20.58
CA ALA A 545 -16.29 37.13 -20.50
C ALA A 545 -16.33 36.04 -19.42
N GLN A 546 -17.18 36.24 -18.41
CA GLN A 546 -17.44 35.33 -17.30
C GLN A 546 -18.91 34.92 -17.29
N SER A 547 -19.16 33.70 -16.84
CA SER A 547 -20.52 33.15 -16.75
C SER A 547 -20.58 32.08 -15.68
N VAL A 548 -21.55 32.15 -14.77
CA VAL A 548 -21.68 31.27 -13.59
C VAL A 548 -23.13 30.88 -13.37
N HIS A 549 -23.37 29.79 -12.64
CA HIS A 549 -24.73 29.32 -12.37
C HIS A 549 -25.44 30.24 -11.37
N THR A 550 -24.87 30.41 -10.18
CA THR A 550 -25.39 31.36 -9.17
C THR A 550 -24.28 32.28 -8.68
N LEU A 551 -24.65 33.43 -8.11
CA LEU A 551 -23.72 34.37 -7.50
C LEU A 551 -24.29 34.86 -6.17
N SER A 552 -23.69 34.43 -5.07
CA SER A 552 -23.91 34.96 -3.73
C SER A 552 -22.69 35.76 -3.31
N SER A 553 -22.81 37.07 -3.18
CA SER A 553 -21.70 37.95 -2.81
C SER A 553 -22.14 38.98 -1.78
N ARG A 554 -21.19 39.48 -0.99
CA ARG A 554 -21.37 40.71 -0.19
C ARG A 554 -20.36 41.78 -0.55
N GLU A 555 -19.62 41.52 -1.61
CA GLU A 555 -18.54 42.37 -2.07
C GLU A 555 -18.98 43.32 -3.16
N ALA A 556 -18.18 44.36 -3.35
CA ALA A 556 -18.35 45.26 -4.48
C ALA A 556 -17.85 44.58 -5.76
N LEU A 557 -18.58 44.73 -6.86
CA LEU A 557 -18.10 44.32 -8.20
C LEU A 557 -17.76 45.54 -9.05
N HIS A 558 -16.63 45.45 -9.75
CA HIS A 558 -16.27 46.35 -10.84
C HIS A 558 -16.19 45.57 -12.14
N ILE A 559 -17.08 45.85 -13.10
CA ILE A 559 -17.21 45.07 -14.33
C ILE A 559 -16.70 45.89 -15.53
N SER A 560 -15.58 45.46 -16.10
CA SER A 560 -15.04 45.98 -17.37
C SER A 560 -15.15 44.98 -18.53
N GLY A 561 -15.50 43.72 -18.22
CA GLY A 561 -15.84 42.66 -19.17
C GLY A 561 -17.35 42.36 -19.23
N SER A 562 -17.73 41.09 -19.23
CA SER A 562 -19.13 40.67 -19.13
C SER A 562 -19.29 39.59 -18.05
N LEU A 563 -20.35 39.66 -17.25
CA LEU A 563 -20.73 38.63 -16.29
C LEU A 563 -22.16 38.17 -16.57
N ALA A 564 -22.37 36.86 -16.74
CA ALA A 564 -23.71 36.28 -16.84
C ALA A 564 -24.00 35.35 -15.65
N VAL A 565 -25.11 35.58 -14.95
CA VAL A 565 -25.63 34.67 -13.92
C VAL A 565 -26.76 33.86 -14.56
N THR A 566 -26.48 32.60 -14.88
CA THR A 566 -27.31 31.79 -15.80
C THR A 566 -28.34 30.90 -15.11
N GLY A 567 -28.22 30.73 -13.79
CA GLY A 567 -29.25 30.14 -12.94
C GLY A 567 -30.52 30.99 -12.97
N ALA A 568 -31.60 30.45 -12.43
CA ALA A 568 -32.90 31.11 -12.45
C ALA A 568 -33.48 31.33 -11.07
N ASN A 569 -34.24 32.42 -10.91
CA ASN A 569 -34.97 32.78 -9.69
C ASN A 569 -34.08 32.84 -8.44
N ASN A 570 -32.86 33.35 -8.56
CA ASN A 570 -31.98 33.63 -7.41
C ASN A 570 -31.92 35.13 -7.14
N VAL A 571 -31.42 35.49 -5.96
CA VAL A 571 -31.10 36.87 -5.60
C VAL A 571 -29.59 37.01 -5.55
N VAL A 572 -29.05 37.96 -6.34
CA VAL A 572 -27.67 38.40 -6.27
C VAL A 572 -27.60 39.54 -5.26
N GLU A 573 -26.86 39.37 -4.17
CA GLU A 573 -26.57 40.44 -3.22
C GLU A 573 -25.18 41.04 -3.56
N LEU A 574 -25.02 42.37 -3.48
CA LEU A 574 -23.75 43.08 -3.65
C LEU A 574 -23.70 44.34 -2.77
N ALA A 575 -22.51 44.69 -2.27
CA ALA A 575 -22.31 45.94 -1.52
C ALA A 575 -22.22 47.18 -2.42
N ALA A 576 -21.70 47.01 -3.64
CA ALA A 576 -21.65 48.04 -4.66
C ALA A 576 -21.47 47.42 -6.04
N LEU A 577 -21.91 48.11 -7.08
CA LEU A 577 -21.74 47.70 -8.46
C LEU A 577 -21.30 48.89 -9.31
N SER A 578 -20.23 48.70 -10.09
CA SER A 578 -19.67 49.73 -10.96
C SER A 578 -19.19 49.14 -12.29
N PHE A 579 -19.14 49.97 -13.32
CA PHE A 579 -18.84 49.55 -14.69
C PHE A 579 -17.75 50.43 -15.33
N ASP A 580 -16.89 49.81 -16.14
CA ASP A 580 -15.99 50.49 -17.10
C ASP A 580 -16.18 49.86 -18.49
N GLY A 581 -17.34 50.14 -19.11
CA GLY A 581 -17.71 49.59 -20.42
C GLY A 581 -18.16 48.12 -20.42
N GLY A 582 -18.30 47.50 -19.25
CA GLY A 582 -18.73 46.10 -19.11
C GLY A 582 -20.24 45.89 -18.99
N THR A 583 -20.67 44.63 -18.87
CA THR A 583 -22.09 44.24 -18.75
C THR A 583 -22.34 43.14 -17.72
N LEU A 584 -23.54 43.16 -17.12
CA LEU A 584 -24.09 42.16 -16.21
C LEU A 584 -25.43 41.66 -16.77
N ASP A 585 -25.47 40.39 -17.16
CA ASP A 585 -26.71 39.67 -17.49
C ASP A 585 -27.24 38.96 -16.25
N LEU A 586 -28.38 39.41 -15.75
CA LEU A 586 -29.06 38.81 -14.61
C LEU A 586 -29.96 37.64 -15.00
N ASN A 587 -30.15 37.33 -16.29
CA ASN A 587 -31.10 36.30 -16.73
C ASN A 587 -32.50 36.62 -16.15
N ASP A 588 -33.10 35.76 -15.33
CA ASP A 588 -34.32 36.02 -14.54
C ASP A 588 -34.03 36.06 -13.02
N ASN A 589 -32.80 36.39 -12.63
CA ASN A 589 -32.41 36.62 -11.24
C ASN A 589 -32.64 38.08 -10.85
N ASP A 590 -32.82 38.29 -9.56
CA ASP A 590 -32.99 39.61 -8.95
C ASP A 590 -31.67 40.09 -8.33
N LEU A 591 -31.53 41.40 -8.13
CA LEU A 591 -30.32 42.01 -7.58
C LEU A 591 -30.66 42.96 -6.43
N ILE A 592 -29.97 42.78 -5.30
CA ILE A 592 -29.95 43.70 -4.17
C ILE A 592 -28.58 44.39 -4.13
N LEU A 593 -28.59 45.72 -4.21
CA LEU A 593 -27.43 46.55 -3.90
C LEU A 593 -27.58 47.12 -2.50
N ASP A 594 -26.96 46.47 -1.51
CA ASP A 594 -26.96 46.88 -0.09
C ASP A 594 -25.84 47.91 0.13
N TYR A 595 -26.21 49.20 0.10
CA TYR A 595 -25.25 50.28 -0.04
C TYR A 595 -24.96 50.98 1.29
N THR A 596 -23.77 51.57 1.39
CA THR A 596 -23.46 52.55 2.43
C THR A 596 -23.19 53.91 1.80
N GLY A 597 -23.82 54.97 2.33
CA GLY A 597 -23.67 56.32 1.79
C GLY A 597 -24.81 56.71 0.84
N ASP A 598 -24.45 57.32 -0.30
CA ASP A 598 -25.42 57.81 -1.27
C ASP A 598 -26.08 56.64 -2.02
N SER A 599 -27.39 56.76 -2.28
CA SER A 599 -28.12 55.73 -3.03
C SER A 599 -27.57 55.55 -4.45
N PRO A 600 -27.33 54.31 -4.90
CA PRO A 600 -26.97 53.99 -6.27
C PRO A 600 -28.18 53.88 -7.21
N LEU A 601 -29.41 54.20 -6.81
CA LEU A 601 -30.62 53.96 -7.63
C LEU A 601 -30.53 54.65 -8.99
N ALA A 602 -30.25 55.95 -9.03
CA ALA A 602 -30.15 56.69 -10.29
C ALA A 602 -29.03 56.15 -11.19
N ALA A 603 -27.90 55.73 -10.60
CA ALA A 603 -26.83 55.08 -11.34
C ALA A 603 -27.28 53.73 -11.91
N SER A 604 -27.99 52.93 -11.12
CA SER A 604 -28.50 51.61 -11.52
C SER A 604 -29.50 51.73 -12.67
N GLN A 605 -30.44 52.69 -12.59
CA GLN A 605 -31.39 52.98 -13.66
C GLN A 605 -30.68 53.41 -14.95
N MET A 606 -29.66 54.27 -14.88
CA MET A 606 -28.85 54.63 -16.04
C MET A 606 -28.13 53.43 -16.65
N GLN A 607 -27.61 52.51 -15.83
CA GLN A 607 -26.95 51.29 -16.32
C GLN A 607 -27.95 50.30 -16.95
N ILE A 608 -29.17 50.20 -16.42
CA ILE A 608 -30.26 49.42 -17.04
C ILE A 608 -30.63 50.00 -18.40
N ALA A 609 -30.88 51.31 -18.48
CA ALA A 609 -31.22 52.00 -19.73
C ALA A 609 -30.11 51.91 -20.78
N ALA A 610 -28.84 51.91 -20.36
CA ALA A 610 -27.68 51.73 -21.23
C ALA A 610 -27.46 50.26 -21.66
N GLY A 611 -28.17 49.29 -21.08
CA GLY A 611 -27.98 47.86 -21.32
C GLY A 611 -26.73 47.27 -20.65
N ALA A 612 -26.11 47.99 -19.70
CA ALA A 612 -25.00 47.49 -18.90
C ALA A 612 -25.46 46.55 -17.80
N ILE A 613 -26.65 46.77 -17.21
CA ILE A 613 -27.37 45.76 -16.44
C ILE A 613 -28.57 45.34 -17.28
N PHE A 614 -28.72 44.06 -17.59
CA PHE A 614 -29.83 43.60 -18.42
C PHE A 614 -30.27 42.18 -18.06
N SER A 615 -31.45 41.81 -18.56
CA SER A 615 -31.97 40.44 -18.53
C SER A 615 -32.05 39.93 -19.96
N SER A 616 -31.26 38.89 -20.28
CA SER A 616 -31.35 38.24 -21.59
C SER A 616 -32.72 37.58 -21.83
N ILE A 617 -33.39 37.12 -20.77
CA ILE A 617 -34.78 36.61 -20.83
C ILE A 617 -35.75 37.72 -21.19
N ALA A 618 -35.65 38.89 -20.54
CA ALA A 618 -36.46 40.06 -20.88
C ALA A 618 -36.25 40.51 -22.33
N GLN A 619 -35.00 40.62 -22.78
CA GLN A 619 -34.67 41.05 -24.13
C GLN A 619 -35.17 40.08 -25.21
N SER A 620 -35.12 38.77 -24.93
CA SER A 620 -35.56 37.73 -25.86
C SER A 620 -37.05 37.43 -25.81
N ASN A 621 -37.78 38.00 -24.85
CA ASN A 621 -39.23 37.86 -24.75
C ASN A 621 -39.92 38.51 -25.97
N PRO A 622 -40.62 37.75 -26.82
CA PRO A 622 -41.23 38.26 -28.06
C PRO A 622 -42.37 39.25 -27.81
N LEU A 623 -42.93 39.28 -26.59
CA LEU A 623 -43.96 40.23 -26.20
C LEU A 623 -43.37 41.57 -25.75
N HIS A 624 -42.06 41.63 -25.48
CA HIS A 624 -41.35 42.81 -24.98
C HIS A 624 -42.06 43.50 -23.80
N ASN A 625 -42.68 42.69 -22.93
CA ASN A 625 -43.48 43.17 -21.80
C ASN A 625 -42.81 42.97 -20.44
N THR A 626 -41.63 42.32 -20.40
CA THR A 626 -40.81 42.13 -19.20
C THR A 626 -39.53 42.95 -19.29
N THR A 627 -38.98 43.33 -18.14
CA THR A 627 -37.79 44.18 -17.99
C THR A 627 -37.10 43.94 -16.65
N LEU A 628 -36.08 44.74 -16.34
CA LEU A 628 -35.57 44.93 -14.99
C LEU A 628 -36.13 46.22 -14.40
N GLY A 629 -37.01 46.12 -13.41
CA GLY A 629 -37.47 47.27 -12.63
C GLY A 629 -36.48 47.58 -11.52
N ALA A 630 -36.31 48.86 -11.16
CA ALA A 630 -35.41 49.27 -10.07
C ALA A 630 -36.06 50.31 -9.15
N MET A 631 -36.03 50.06 -7.84
CA MET A 631 -36.52 51.01 -6.83
C MET A 631 -35.79 50.91 -5.50
N GLU A 632 -35.99 51.92 -4.63
CA GLU A 632 -35.48 51.86 -3.27
C GLU A 632 -36.20 50.81 -2.43
N ALA A 633 -35.48 50.20 -1.50
CA ALA A 633 -36.07 49.35 -0.48
C ALA A 633 -37.06 50.13 0.41
N THR A 634 -36.87 51.44 0.60
CA THR A 634 -37.84 52.30 1.30
C THR A 634 -39.19 52.34 0.58
N ASP A 635 -39.20 52.40 -0.75
CA ASP A 635 -40.41 52.37 -1.57
C ASP A 635 -41.11 51.01 -1.46
N TYR A 636 -40.37 49.90 -1.57
CA TYR A 636 -40.92 48.55 -1.38
C TYR A 636 -41.50 48.34 0.04
N ARG A 637 -40.75 48.74 1.08
CA ARG A 637 -41.19 48.65 2.48
C ARG A 637 -42.37 49.59 2.79
N SER A 638 -42.61 50.63 1.98
CA SER A 638 -43.80 51.47 2.11
C SER A 638 -45.10 50.73 1.77
N ILE A 639 -45.01 49.69 0.93
CA ILE A 639 -46.13 48.84 0.51
C ILE A 639 -46.32 47.67 1.47
N TYR A 640 -45.24 46.92 1.72
CA TYR A 640 -45.29 45.66 2.47
C TYR A 640 -44.97 45.80 3.98
N GLY A 641 -44.61 47.00 4.41
CA GLY A 641 -44.29 47.33 5.79
C GLY A 641 -42.81 47.17 6.15
N PRO A 642 -42.42 47.62 7.36
CA PRO A 642 -41.01 47.69 7.77
C PRO A 642 -40.33 46.31 7.96
N ALA A 643 -41.09 45.22 7.98
CA ALA A 643 -40.54 43.86 8.09
C ALA A 643 -40.51 43.10 6.75
N ALA A 644 -40.73 43.81 5.63
CA ALA A 644 -40.71 43.20 4.31
C ALA A 644 -39.34 42.58 4.00
N SER A 645 -39.38 41.46 3.27
CA SER A 645 -38.23 40.79 2.69
C SER A 645 -38.39 40.79 1.17
N PHE A 646 -37.29 40.99 0.43
CA PHE A 646 -37.27 40.89 -1.02
C PHE A 646 -36.80 39.49 -1.40
N ASP A 647 -37.69 38.69 -2.01
CA ASP A 647 -37.44 37.30 -2.40
C ASP A 647 -36.82 36.42 -1.29
N ASN A 648 -37.35 36.58 -0.07
CA ASN A 648 -36.92 35.95 1.19
C ASN A 648 -35.59 36.46 1.76
N VAL A 649 -34.98 37.47 1.17
CA VAL A 649 -33.83 38.19 1.73
C VAL A 649 -34.30 39.36 2.59
N ALA A 650 -33.79 39.45 3.82
CA ALA A 650 -34.10 40.58 4.70
C ALA A 650 -33.43 41.85 4.18
N ILE A 651 -34.18 42.96 4.12
CA ILE A 651 -33.70 44.26 3.63
C ILE A 651 -33.95 45.35 4.68
N ASP A 652 -33.16 46.42 4.62
CA ASP A 652 -33.40 47.65 5.37
C ASP A 652 -33.68 48.84 4.44
N ASP A 653 -33.56 50.08 4.93
CA ASP A 653 -33.83 51.29 4.13
C ASP A 653 -32.67 51.69 3.20
N SER A 654 -31.55 50.97 3.24
CA SER A 654 -30.30 51.26 2.51
C SER A 654 -29.99 50.23 1.43
N ALA A 655 -31.00 49.82 0.66
CA ALA A 655 -30.83 48.92 -0.47
C ALA A 655 -31.59 49.39 -1.71
N VAL A 656 -30.98 49.17 -2.89
CA VAL A 656 -31.67 49.26 -4.18
C VAL A 656 -32.05 47.85 -4.62
N LEU A 657 -33.33 47.67 -4.95
CA LEU A 657 -33.90 46.41 -5.40
C LEU A 657 -34.08 46.48 -6.92
N ILE A 658 -33.47 45.56 -7.65
CA ILE A 658 -33.63 45.40 -9.08
C ILE A 658 -34.27 44.04 -9.33
N LYS A 659 -35.47 44.04 -9.92
CA LYS A 659 -36.27 42.82 -10.12
C LYS A 659 -36.49 42.53 -11.59
N TYR A 660 -36.35 41.27 -12.01
CA TYR A 660 -36.95 40.79 -13.24
C TYR A 660 -38.48 40.79 -13.09
N THR A 661 -39.15 41.68 -13.80
CA THR A 661 -40.60 41.86 -13.67
C THR A 661 -41.25 42.34 -14.98
N TYR A 662 -42.58 42.49 -14.98
CA TYR A 662 -43.32 43.17 -16.03
C TYR A 662 -43.12 44.68 -15.98
N PHE A 663 -43.09 45.33 -17.14
CA PHE A 663 -43.33 46.76 -17.20
C PHE A 663 -44.69 47.05 -16.56
N GLY A 664 -44.76 47.93 -15.57
CA GLY A 664 -46.02 48.17 -14.88
C GLY A 664 -46.13 47.60 -13.48
N ASP A 665 -45.34 46.61 -13.07
CA ASP A 665 -45.42 46.00 -11.74
C ASP A 665 -44.77 46.93 -10.70
N THR A 666 -45.56 47.88 -10.19
CA THR A 666 -45.10 48.98 -9.33
C THR A 666 -44.75 48.53 -7.91
N ASP A 667 -45.20 47.35 -7.47
CA ASP A 667 -44.89 46.80 -6.15
C ASP A 667 -44.10 45.50 -6.17
N PHE A 668 -43.59 45.08 -7.33
CA PHE A 668 -42.77 43.88 -7.46
C PHE A 668 -43.49 42.61 -6.98
N ASN A 669 -44.80 42.52 -7.17
CA ASN A 669 -45.58 41.31 -6.83
C ASN A 669 -45.63 40.29 -7.98
N GLY A 670 -45.04 40.60 -9.13
CA GLY A 670 -44.98 39.73 -10.31
C GLY A 670 -46.23 39.81 -11.20
N LEU A 671 -47.15 40.73 -10.94
CA LEU A 671 -48.37 40.98 -11.71
C LEU A 671 -48.52 42.47 -12.01
N VAL A 672 -49.21 42.76 -13.11
CA VAL A 672 -49.71 44.10 -13.40
C VAL A 672 -51.22 44.10 -13.17
N ASP A 673 -51.71 44.83 -12.20
CA ASP A 673 -53.13 44.90 -11.88
C ASP A 673 -53.64 46.32 -11.55
N PHE A 674 -54.84 46.40 -10.97
CA PHE A 674 -55.47 47.69 -10.69
C PHE A 674 -54.66 48.54 -9.70
N ASP A 675 -53.97 47.91 -8.75
CA ASP A 675 -53.18 48.64 -7.76
C ASP A 675 -52.00 49.35 -8.45
N ASP A 676 -51.41 48.73 -9.47
CA ASP A 676 -50.35 49.35 -10.28
C ASP A 676 -50.82 50.56 -11.07
N TYR A 677 -51.94 50.45 -11.77
CA TYR A 677 -52.56 51.59 -12.45
C TYR A 677 -52.89 52.71 -11.46
N SER A 678 -53.39 52.38 -10.27
CA SER A 678 -53.69 53.38 -9.26
C SER A 678 -52.43 54.13 -8.80
N ARG A 679 -51.26 53.47 -8.75
CA ARG A 679 -49.99 54.12 -8.41
C ARG A 679 -49.46 54.96 -9.57
N ALA A 680 -49.52 54.46 -10.80
CA ALA A 680 -49.17 55.21 -12.01
C ALA A 680 -50.02 56.48 -12.19
N ASP A 681 -51.34 56.37 -12.02
CA ASP A 681 -52.27 57.50 -12.05
C ASP A 681 -51.95 58.53 -10.96
N ALA A 682 -51.61 58.06 -9.76
CA ALA A 682 -51.21 58.95 -8.68
C ALA A 682 -49.87 59.64 -9.00
N GLY A 683 -48.93 58.94 -9.65
CA GLY A 683 -47.67 59.51 -10.10
C GLY A 683 -47.86 60.60 -11.14
N PHE A 684 -48.60 60.31 -12.20
CA PHE A 684 -48.97 61.26 -13.26
C PHE A 684 -49.65 62.51 -12.68
N ASN A 685 -50.71 62.33 -11.89
CA ASN A 685 -51.50 63.45 -11.36
C ASN A 685 -50.74 64.33 -10.36
N ASN A 686 -49.68 63.82 -9.74
CA ASN A 686 -48.89 64.54 -8.73
C ASN A 686 -47.46 64.85 -9.18
N ASN A 687 -47.13 64.63 -10.45
CA ASN A 687 -45.78 64.80 -11.01
C ASN A 687 -44.70 64.09 -10.17
N ARG A 688 -44.97 62.86 -9.75
CA ARG A 688 -43.97 62.01 -9.07
C ARG A 688 -43.16 61.24 -10.11
N THR A 689 -42.04 60.67 -9.67
CA THR A 689 -41.07 59.97 -10.52
C THR A 689 -40.70 58.63 -9.88
N GLY A 690 -39.97 57.79 -10.61
CA GLY A 690 -39.51 56.49 -10.13
C GLY A 690 -40.55 55.37 -10.27
N TRP A 691 -40.04 54.14 -10.25
CA TRP A 691 -40.77 52.92 -10.61
C TRP A 691 -42.09 52.74 -9.84
N LEU A 692 -42.07 52.92 -8.52
CA LEU A 692 -43.28 52.82 -7.67
C LEU A 692 -44.40 53.78 -8.11
N ASN A 693 -44.05 54.92 -8.72
CA ASN A 693 -45.00 55.93 -9.16
C ASN A 693 -45.38 55.82 -10.63
N GLY A 694 -44.89 54.81 -11.36
CA GLY A 694 -45.25 54.55 -12.75
C GLY A 694 -44.33 55.11 -13.83
N ASP A 695 -43.09 55.48 -13.47
CA ASP A 695 -42.03 55.91 -14.41
C ASP A 695 -41.22 54.66 -14.81
N PHE A 696 -41.74 53.94 -15.80
CA PHE A 696 -41.30 52.59 -16.20
C PHE A 696 -40.18 52.62 -17.26
N ASP A 697 -40.04 53.72 -18.00
CA ASP A 697 -38.91 53.93 -18.91
C ASP A 697 -37.72 54.65 -18.21
N GLY A 698 -37.93 55.15 -16.99
CA GLY A 698 -36.92 55.76 -16.13
C GLY A 698 -36.47 57.14 -16.60
N ASN A 699 -37.27 57.84 -17.43
CA ASN A 699 -36.94 59.16 -17.95
C ASN A 699 -37.19 60.29 -16.92
N GLY A 700 -37.79 59.97 -15.77
CA GLY A 700 -38.06 60.92 -14.69
C GLY A 700 -39.40 61.64 -14.82
N ILE A 701 -40.29 61.22 -15.71
CA ILE A 701 -41.61 61.80 -15.94
C ILE A 701 -42.58 60.65 -16.22
N VAL A 702 -43.64 60.55 -15.42
CA VAL A 702 -44.76 59.64 -15.75
C VAL A 702 -45.58 60.27 -16.86
N ASP A 703 -45.59 59.69 -18.05
CA ASP A 703 -46.37 60.17 -19.18
C ASP A 703 -46.97 59.05 -20.06
N PHE A 704 -47.41 59.40 -21.27
CA PHE A 704 -48.07 58.46 -22.17
C PHE A 704 -47.20 57.26 -22.58
N ASP A 705 -45.88 57.44 -22.61
CA ASP A 705 -44.95 56.37 -22.97
C ASP A 705 -44.93 55.29 -21.87
N ASP A 706 -45.01 55.68 -20.59
CA ASP A 706 -45.18 54.74 -19.47
C ASP A 706 -46.52 54.01 -19.49
N TYR A 707 -47.60 54.73 -19.76
CA TYR A 707 -48.93 54.12 -19.90
C TYR A 707 -48.95 53.07 -21.03
N SER A 708 -48.21 53.33 -22.12
CA SER A 708 -48.08 52.38 -23.21
C SER A 708 -47.37 51.08 -22.78
N LEU A 709 -46.36 51.18 -21.90
CA LEU A 709 -45.62 50.04 -21.36
C LEU A 709 -46.48 49.19 -20.41
N ILE A 710 -47.14 49.81 -19.43
CA ILE A 710 -48.05 49.12 -18.50
C ILE A 710 -49.27 48.53 -19.22
N ASP A 711 -49.86 49.23 -20.19
CA ASP A 711 -50.97 48.70 -21.00
C ASP A 711 -50.54 47.47 -21.82
N GLN A 712 -49.36 47.53 -22.43
CA GLN A 712 -48.83 46.38 -23.17
C GLN A 712 -48.64 45.19 -22.23
N ALA A 713 -48.02 45.39 -21.08
CA ALA A 713 -47.80 44.33 -20.11
C ALA A 713 -49.10 43.80 -19.53
N PHE A 714 -50.02 44.65 -19.09
CA PHE A 714 -51.32 44.24 -18.55
C PHE A 714 -52.09 43.34 -19.53
N ASN A 715 -52.09 43.68 -20.82
CA ASN A 715 -52.80 42.94 -21.86
C ASN A 715 -52.09 41.65 -22.30
N THR A 716 -50.81 41.48 -22.00
CA THR A 716 -49.99 40.38 -22.53
C THR A 716 -49.22 39.59 -21.46
N GLN A 717 -49.32 39.98 -20.19
CA GLN A 717 -48.72 39.26 -19.07
C GLN A 717 -49.25 37.83 -19.00
N GLY A 718 -48.39 36.94 -18.50
CA GLY A 718 -48.67 35.51 -18.42
C GLY A 718 -49.00 35.08 -16.99
N VAL A 719 -48.13 34.25 -16.44
CA VAL A 719 -48.18 33.85 -15.03
C VAL A 719 -47.53 34.94 -14.17
N VAL A 720 -47.79 34.89 -12.86
CA VAL A 720 -47.02 35.65 -11.86
C VAL A 720 -45.53 35.30 -12.05
N LEU A 721 -44.69 36.33 -12.18
CA LEU A 721 -43.23 36.18 -12.28
C LEU A 721 -42.59 35.88 -10.92
#